data_AF-A0A1N6LX95-F1
#
_entry.id   AF-A0A1N6LX95-F1
#
_cell.length_a   1.000
_cell.length_b   1.000
_cell.length_c   1.000
_cell.angle_alpha   90.00
_cell.angle_beta   90.00
_cell.angle_gamma   90.00
#
_symmetry.space_group_name_H-M   'P 1'
#
loop_
_entity.id
_entity.type
_entity.pdbx_description
1 polymer ?
#
loop_
_entity_poly.entity_id
_entity_poly.type
_entity_poly.pdbx_seq_one_letter_code
_entity_poly.pdbx_strand_id
1 'polypeptide(L)'
;MYEFNVLYHPTCTILGIDAFANLTRKEGIKVTLICDKGANVNSYTIKSRDSILTESFSCELSALDYLSGWSKNFQPQENIEIWAEILTNCSKDETLMAALDKYLSLKTFLSGHSMSCIDIAMFSILKPDPPYPNVTRWHRFIAHLIGPTISTNDKFGNQGNVRKAQVDNSYRGKLKNAVEGQVVTRFPPEPSGYLHIGHAKAALLNHYYAQEYGGKFILRFDDTNPVKESTEFQESITKDLELLGVKPNFITYSSDYFEKLQGYAIQLIKSGFAYCDDTSVDAMRNQRNEGTESVRRNESVETNLKHFKEMLDGTTAGETFCLRAKIDMKSKNKCMRDPVLYRCVIKVPHHRFGTKYKAYPTYDFACPVIDSIEGVTHALRTNEYSDRIAQYNWVIEALKLRPVEIYEFSRLNFVRTVLSKSKLNWFVTNKLVDGWEDPRMPTIRGILKRGLTVQALLEFVLDQGPSKAGNCMEWDKLWAKNKQILDRIVPRYSAVELPAVKVEFNTSKFCEKMRALHQKNPKLGECKQYLTPTILLDKSDISNDPEEVTLMRWGNAFLLSNDNKKNTNNDIILSEIEGRLNLDGDFKATKKKLHWVPYLPDKLCKLILREYGYLLKVNKLSEEAANSIDVFKNEIETVSMWEKEALGEPEMACLKIGDKIQLERKGYYTVLDKLGDKIILSKIPDGKQAK
;
A
#
# COMPACT_ATOMS: atom_id res chain seq x y z
N MET A 1 -25.52 16.35 -44.25
CA MET A 1 -25.62 17.57 -43.43
C MET A 1 -25.89 17.17 -41.98
N TYR A 2 -24.84 17.05 -41.19
CA TYR A 2 -24.93 17.07 -39.73
C TYR A 2 -23.97 18.18 -39.29
N GLU A 3 -24.52 19.32 -38.89
CA GLU A 3 -23.76 20.41 -38.29
C GLU A 3 -23.21 19.94 -36.93
N PHE A 4 -21.89 19.71 -36.87
CA PHE A 4 -21.19 19.58 -35.59
C PHE A 4 -21.02 20.97 -34.98
N ASN A 5 -22.09 21.52 -34.43
CA ASN A 5 -22.01 22.70 -33.57
C ASN A 5 -21.43 22.28 -32.21
N VAL A 6 -20.10 22.29 -32.09
CA VAL A 6 -19.43 22.27 -30.78
C VAL A 6 -19.67 23.65 -30.16
N LEU A 7 -20.73 23.77 -29.36
CA LEU A 7 -20.94 24.95 -28.51
C LEU A 7 -19.83 24.98 -27.45
N TYR A 8 -18.79 25.76 -27.70
CA TYR A 8 -17.70 26.00 -26.75
C TYR A 8 -18.25 26.77 -25.56
N HIS A 9 -18.25 26.14 -24.38
CA HIS A 9 -18.50 26.85 -23.12
C HIS A 9 -17.16 27.44 -22.64
N PRO A 10 -17.07 28.73 -22.27
CA PRO A 10 -15.80 29.45 -22.01
C PRO A 10 -15.02 28.98 -20.76
N THR A 11 -15.32 27.81 -20.20
CA THR A 11 -14.78 27.28 -18.93
C THR A 11 -14.15 25.88 -19.06
N CYS A 12 -13.90 25.39 -20.27
CA CYS A 12 -13.26 24.08 -20.48
C CYS A 12 -11.75 24.21 -20.74
N THR A 13 -10.94 23.35 -20.12
CA THR A 13 -9.47 23.30 -20.22
C THR A 13 -9.05 22.04 -20.98
N ILE A 14 -8.14 22.17 -21.95
CA ILE A 14 -7.67 21.05 -22.77
C ILE A 14 -6.43 20.45 -22.10
N LEU A 15 -6.57 19.27 -21.50
CA LEU A 15 -5.49 18.62 -20.73
C LEU A 15 -4.60 17.68 -21.57
N GLY A 16 -4.92 17.44 -22.84
CA GLY A 16 -4.05 16.68 -23.75
C GLY A 16 -4.71 16.27 -25.06
N ILE A 17 -3.90 16.18 -26.12
CA ILE A 17 -4.24 15.57 -27.40
C ILE A 17 -3.32 14.36 -27.53
N ASP A 18 -3.88 13.16 -27.71
CA ASP A 18 -3.05 11.98 -27.98
C ASP A 18 -2.30 12.21 -29.30
N ALA A 19 -0.98 12.08 -29.24
CA ALA A 19 -0.07 12.47 -30.31
C ALA A 19 -0.45 11.81 -31.66
N PHE A 20 -0.54 12.62 -32.71
CA PHE A 20 -0.82 12.26 -34.11
C PHE A 20 0.16 11.25 -34.75
N ALA A 21 1.13 10.72 -34.01
CA ALA A 21 2.24 9.94 -34.56
C ALA A 21 1.90 8.48 -34.91
N ASN A 22 0.68 7.98 -34.63
CA ASN A 22 0.29 6.57 -34.85
C ASN A 22 -1.09 6.42 -35.52
N LEU A 23 -1.43 7.25 -36.51
CA LEU A 23 -2.61 7.03 -37.35
C LEU A 23 -2.35 5.87 -38.33
N THR A 24 -2.55 4.65 -37.86
CA THR A 24 -2.92 3.55 -38.76
C THR A 24 -4.37 3.78 -39.19
N ARG A 25 -4.67 3.54 -40.48
CA ARG A 25 -5.87 3.89 -41.26
C ARG A 25 -7.28 3.59 -40.66
N LYS A 26 -7.45 3.20 -39.39
CA LYS A 26 -8.73 2.67 -38.87
C LYS A 26 -9.32 3.25 -37.58
N GLU A 27 -8.63 4.07 -36.79
CA GLU A 27 -9.14 4.37 -35.43
C GLU A 27 -9.65 5.80 -35.15
N GLY A 28 -9.45 6.74 -36.07
CA GLY A 28 -9.96 8.11 -35.89
C GLY A 28 -9.25 8.90 -34.76
N ILE A 29 -9.55 10.20 -34.66
CA ILE A 29 -8.87 11.12 -33.73
C ILE A 29 -9.70 11.25 -32.44
N LYS A 30 -9.09 10.99 -31.28
CA LYS A 30 -9.75 11.15 -29.97
C LYS A 30 -9.32 12.48 -29.32
N VAL A 31 -10.27 13.39 -29.13
CA VAL A 31 -10.06 14.64 -28.38
C VAL A 31 -10.76 14.54 -27.03
N THR A 32 -10.00 14.73 -25.95
CA THR A 32 -10.54 14.68 -24.58
C THR A 32 -10.65 16.10 -24.04
N LEU A 33 -11.87 16.56 -23.77
CA LEU A 33 -12.13 17.84 -23.12
C LEU A 33 -12.47 17.61 -21.64
N ILE A 34 -11.84 18.37 -20.75
CA ILE A 34 -12.14 18.35 -19.31
C ILE A 34 -12.63 19.75 -18.92
N CYS A 35 -13.85 19.84 -18.44
CA CYS A 35 -14.37 21.09 -17.88
C CYS A 35 -14.11 21.14 -16.37
N ASP A 36 -13.79 22.33 -15.84
CA ASP A 36 -13.45 22.50 -14.44
C ASP A 36 -14.54 21.95 -13.51
N LYS A 37 -14.08 21.24 -12.45
CA LYS A 37 -14.85 20.45 -11.47
C LYS A 37 -15.03 18.95 -11.74
N GLY A 38 -14.17 18.34 -12.56
CA GLY A 38 -13.89 16.88 -12.50
C GLY A 38 -15.08 15.93 -12.67
N ALA A 39 -16.21 16.42 -13.20
CA ALA A 39 -17.47 15.67 -13.16
C ALA A 39 -17.96 15.17 -14.52
N ASN A 40 -17.41 15.64 -15.66
CA ASN A 40 -17.79 15.11 -16.98
C ASN A 40 -16.58 15.07 -17.92
N VAL A 41 -16.17 13.87 -18.33
CA VAL A 41 -15.20 13.62 -19.39
C VAL A 41 -16.00 13.32 -20.66
N ASN A 42 -16.05 14.25 -21.60
CA ASN A 42 -16.56 13.95 -22.93
C ASN A 42 -15.36 13.68 -23.84
N SER A 43 -15.23 12.43 -24.28
CA SER A 43 -14.29 12.03 -25.32
C SER A 43 -15.00 12.04 -26.67
N TYR A 44 -14.53 12.86 -27.60
CA TYR A 44 -15.05 12.88 -28.96
C TYR A 44 -14.11 12.09 -29.86
N THR A 45 -14.65 11.11 -30.58
CA THR A 45 -13.91 10.32 -31.57
C THR A 45 -14.37 10.73 -32.96
N ILE A 46 -13.44 11.28 -33.74
CA ILE A 46 -13.65 11.64 -35.14
C ILE A 46 -13.26 10.43 -35.97
N LYS A 47 -14.25 9.64 -36.43
CA LYS A 47 -14.03 8.43 -37.23
C LYS A 47 -13.82 8.78 -38.71
N SER A 48 -12.95 8.04 -39.42
CA SER A 48 -12.77 8.20 -40.87
C SER A 48 -14.05 7.83 -41.63
N ARG A 49 -14.22 8.42 -42.82
CA ARG A 49 -15.43 8.40 -43.64
C ARG A 49 -15.74 7.04 -44.30
N ASP A 50 -14.93 6.00 -44.07
CA ASP A 50 -15.07 4.67 -44.68
C ASP A 50 -16.27 3.84 -44.19
N SER A 51 -17.23 4.45 -43.48
CA SER A 51 -18.45 3.76 -43.06
C SER A 51 -19.75 4.30 -43.66
N ILE A 52 -19.73 5.41 -44.42
CA ILE A 52 -20.94 5.98 -45.03
C ILE A 52 -20.59 6.59 -46.41
N LEU A 53 -21.10 5.95 -47.47
CA LEU A 53 -20.99 6.25 -48.91
C LEU A 53 -19.89 5.50 -49.69
N THR A 54 -20.23 4.28 -50.10
CA THR A 54 -19.77 3.70 -51.38
C THR A 54 -20.34 4.54 -52.52
N GLU A 55 -19.51 5.38 -53.16
CA GLU A 55 -19.59 5.71 -54.59
C GLU A 55 -18.39 6.58 -55.01
N SER A 56 -17.51 5.96 -55.82
CA SER A 56 -16.54 6.53 -56.76
C SER A 56 -16.24 8.05 -56.72
N PHE A 57 -15.13 8.43 -56.08
CA PHE A 57 -14.27 9.54 -56.53
C PHE A 57 -12.81 9.19 -56.25
N SER A 58 -12.12 8.66 -57.25
CA SER A 58 -10.65 8.51 -57.23
C SER A 58 -10.01 9.88 -57.53
N CYS A 59 -9.67 10.60 -56.48
CA CYS A 59 -8.73 11.72 -56.57
C CYS A 59 -7.92 11.71 -55.27
N GLU A 60 -6.73 11.12 -55.30
CA GLU A 60 -5.74 11.26 -54.22
C GLU A 60 -5.26 12.72 -54.24
N LEU A 61 -6.02 13.61 -53.59
CA LEU A 61 -5.60 15.00 -53.36
C LEU A 61 -4.50 15.01 -52.30
N SER A 62 -3.32 15.52 -52.64
CA SER A 62 -2.25 15.72 -51.67
C SER A 62 -2.58 16.84 -50.68
N ALA A 63 -1.96 16.84 -49.49
CA ALA A 63 -2.09 17.93 -48.52
C ALA A 63 -1.76 19.32 -49.11
N LEU A 64 -0.83 19.38 -50.07
CA LEU A 64 -0.47 20.60 -50.78
C LEU A 64 -1.58 21.06 -51.74
N ASP A 65 -2.18 20.13 -52.49
CA ASP A 65 -3.29 20.42 -53.42
C ASP A 65 -4.54 20.91 -52.68
N TYR A 66 -4.77 20.34 -51.49
CA TYR A 66 -5.87 20.75 -50.62
C TYR A 66 -5.67 22.18 -50.09
N LEU A 67 -4.49 22.51 -49.57
CA LEU A 67 -4.19 23.85 -49.06
C LEU A 67 -4.07 24.91 -50.17
N SER A 68 -3.70 24.51 -51.38
CA SER A 68 -3.59 25.43 -52.54
C SER A 68 -4.93 25.77 -53.20
N GLY A 69 -6.03 25.12 -52.80
CA GLY A 69 -7.38 25.44 -53.25
C GLY A 69 -7.73 24.91 -54.65
N TRP A 70 -7.05 23.86 -55.11
CA TRP A 70 -7.22 23.32 -56.48
C TRP A 70 -8.58 22.65 -56.74
N SER A 71 -9.42 22.44 -55.73
CA SER A 71 -10.76 21.89 -55.89
C SER A 71 -11.82 22.82 -55.30
N LYS A 72 -12.55 23.53 -56.18
CA LYS A 72 -13.66 24.43 -55.82
C LYS A 72 -14.88 23.73 -55.19
N ASN A 73 -14.89 22.39 -55.12
CA ASN A 73 -16.04 21.59 -54.69
C ASN A 73 -15.80 20.77 -53.39
N PHE A 74 -14.70 20.97 -52.66
CA PHE A 74 -14.41 20.18 -51.45
C PHE A 74 -14.80 20.92 -50.16
N GLN A 75 -15.68 20.30 -49.37
CA GLN A 75 -16.08 20.77 -48.04
C GLN A 75 -14.98 20.46 -47.01
N PRO A 76 -14.40 21.46 -46.30
CA PRO A 76 -13.22 21.24 -45.47
C PRO A 76 -13.40 20.31 -44.26
N GLN A 77 -14.65 20.12 -43.84
CA GLN A 77 -15.01 19.35 -42.65
C GLN A 77 -14.95 17.83 -42.86
N GLU A 78 -14.84 17.36 -44.11
CA GLU A 78 -15.14 15.96 -44.43
C GLU A 78 -13.92 15.08 -44.76
N ASN A 79 -12.68 15.57 -44.63
CA ASN A 79 -11.48 14.83 -45.05
C ASN A 79 -10.40 14.73 -43.95
N ILE A 80 -10.63 13.82 -43.01
CA ILE A 80 -9.79 13.60 -41.80
C ILE A 80 -8.37 13.14 -42.16
N GLU A 81 -8.20 12.39 -43.25
CA GLU A 81 -6.90 11.83 -43.65
C GLU A 81 -5.93 12.93 -44.11
N ILE A 82 -6.41 13.92 -44.86
CA ILE A 82 -5.61 15.06 -45.32
C ILE A 82 -5.18 15.92 -44.12
N TRP A 83 -6.10 16.20 -43.20
CA TRP A 83 -5.76 16.94 -41.98
C TRP A 83 -4.80 16.18 -41.07
N ALA A 84 -4.87 14.85 -41.02
CA ALA A 84 -3.89 14.04 -40.32
C ALA A 84 -2.49 14.15 -40.91
N GLU A 85 -2.38 14.15 -42.25
CA GLU A 85 -1.11 14.39 -42.95
C GLU A 85 -0.56 15.78 -42.65
N ILE A 86 -1.41 16.82 -42.74
CA ILE A 86 -1.05 18.21 -42.40
C ILE A 86 -0.58 18.29 -40.94
N LEU A 87 -1.34 17.78 -39.98
CA LEU A 87 -1.00 17.81 -38.56
C LEU A 87 0.32 17.08 -38.24
N THR A 88 0.63 16.03 -38.99
CA THR A 88 1.86 15.24 -38.78
C THR A 88 3.11 15.95 -39.30
N ASN A 89 2.99 16.62 -40.45
CA ASN A 89 4.14 17.10 -41.21
C ASN A 89 4.31 18.63 -41.20
N CYS A 90 3.27 19.40 -40.91
CA CYS A 90 3.28 20.86 -41.08
C CYS A 90 4.35 21.55 -40.22
N SER A 91 4.65 21.08 -39.00
CA SER A 91 5.72 21.69 -38.20
C SER A 91 7.15 21.43 -38.72
N LYS A 92 7.31 20.53 -39.69
CA LYS A 92 8.61 20.06 -40.21
C LYS A 92 8.80 20.32 -41.71
N ASP A 93 7.73 20.65 -42.44
CA ASP A 93 7.75 20.91 -43.88
C ASP A 93 7.44 22.39 -44.16
N GLU A 94 8.46 23.13 -44.61
CA GLU A 94 8.33 24.55 -44.94
C GLU A 94 7.36 24.82 -46.10
N THR A 95 7.27 23.90 -47.06
CA THR A 95 6.36 24.00 -48.21
C THR A 95 4.92 23.93 -47.73
N LEU A 96 4.66 23.02 -46.79
CA LEU A 96 3.35 22.81 -46.20
C LEU A 96 2.95 23.96 -45.26
N MET A 97 3.91 24.53 -44.52
CA MET A 97 3.71 25.77 -43.75
C MET A 97 3.37 26.97 -44.62
N ALA A 98 4.08 27.14 -45.74
CA ALA A 98 3.80 28.22 -46.68
C ALA A 98 2.41 28.07 -47.32
N ALA A 99 2.02 26.83 -47.65
CA ALA A 99 0.69 26.52 -48.14
C ALA A 99 -0.40 26.80 -47.07
N LEU A 100 -0.14 26.43 -45.81
CA LEU A 100 -1.02 26.72 -44.68
C LEU A 100 -1.17 28.23 -44.43
N ASP A 101 -0.07 28.99 -44.51
CA ASP A 101 -0.11 30.44 -44.37
C ASP A 101 -0.98 31.09 -45.45
N LYS A 102 -0.79 30.66 -46.71
CA LYS A 102 -1.62 31.12 -47.81
C LYS A 102 -3.09 30.72 -47.62
N TYR A 103 -3.36 29.50 -47.17
CA TYR A 103 -4.72 29.03 -46.88
C TYR A 103 -5.40 29.86 -45.80
N LEU A 104 -4.66 30.23 -44.75
CA LEU A 104 -5.16 31.07 -43.65
C LEU A 104 -5.28 32.55 -44.03
N SER A 105 -4.69 33.02 -45.13
CA SER A 105 -4.83 34.43 -45.55
C SER A 105 -6.31 34.88 -45.66
N LEU A 106 -7.19 33.98 -46.11
CA LEU A 106 -8.62 34.23 -46.33
C LEU A 106 -9.53 33.58 -45.28
N LYS A 107 -8.99 32.90 -44.26
CA LYS A 107 -9.78 32.10 -43.31
C LYS A 107 -9.49 32.41 -41.84
N THR A 108 -10.56 32.44 -41.04
CA THR A 108 -10.49 32.65 -39.59
C THR A 108 -10.28 31.34 -38.82
N PHE A 109 -10.86 30.24 -39.30
CA PHE A 109 -10.69 28.89 -38.75
C PHE A 109 -10.24 27.94 -39.86
N LEU A 110 -9.53 26.87 -39.49
CA LEU A 110 -8.99 25.90 -40.44
C LEU A 110 -10.09 25.10 -41.15
N SER A 111 -11.19 24.84 -40.44
CA SER A 111 -12.35 24.14 -40.96
C SER A 111 -13.66 24.83 -40.56
N GLY A 112 -14.44 25.26 -41.55
CA GLY A 112 -15.75 25.92 -41.33
C GLY A 112 -15.67 27.38 -40.84
N HIS A 113 -16.70 27.81 -40.10
CA HIS A 113 -16.89 29.19 -39.63
C HIS A 113 -16.77 29.35 -38.10
N SER A 114 -16.41 28.29 -37.38
CA SER A 114 -16.25 28.26 -35.92
C SER A 114 -15.03 27.42 -35.52
N MET A 115 -14.52 27.62 -34.29
CA MET A 115 -13.36 26.87 -33.78
C MET A 115 -13.63 25.36 -33.79
N SER A 116 -12.77 24.61 -34.48
CA SER A 116 -12.87 23.16 -34.61
C SER A 116 -11.80 22.43 -33.80
N CYS A 117 -11.94 21.12 -33.67
CA CYS A 117 -10.90 20.24 -33.13
C CYS A 117 -9.58 20.30 -33.91
N ILE A 118 -9.63 20.61 -35.22
CA ILE A 118 -8.45 20.78 -36.06
C ILE A 118 -7.70 22.04 -35.66
N ASP A 119 -8.43 23.12 -35.33
CA ASP A 119 -7.82 24.36 -34.86
C ASP A 119 -7.05 24.16 -33.56
N ILE A 120 -7.67 23.47 -32.61
CA ILE A 120 -7.07 23.09 -31.33
C ILE A 120 -5.83 22.21 -31.55
N ALA A 121 -5.92 21.21 -32.42
CA ALA A 121 -4.83 20.29 -32.70
C ALA A 121 -3.64 21.01 -33.36
N MET A 122 -3.89 21.82 -34.39
CA MET A 122 -2.84 22.61 -35.05
C MET A 122 -2.21 23.62 -34.08
N PHE A 123 -3.00 24.22 -33.18
CA PHE A 123 -2.48 25.15 -32.17
C PHE A 123 -1.51 24.46 -31.20
N SER A 124 -1.80 23.23 -30.78
CA SER A 124 -0.95 22.49 -29.84
C SER A 124 0.41 22.05 -30.41
N ILE A 125 0.54 21.92 -31.73
CA ILE A 125 1.75 21.44 -32.39
C ILE A 125 2.62 22.56 -32.97
N LEU A 126 2.03 23.72 -33.26
CA LEU A 126 2.76 24.86 -33.78
C LEU A 126 3.44 25.62 -32.64
N LYS A 127 4.63 26.16 -32.93
CA LYS A 127 5.30 27.05 -31.98
C LYS A 127 4.54 28.38 -31.90
N PRO A 128 4.59 29.08 -30.76
CA PRO A 128 4.13 30.46 -30.68
C PRO A 128 4.86 31.33 -31.71
N ASP A 129 4.10 32.20 -32.38
CA ASP A 129 4.60 33.16 -33.36
C ASP A 129 5.49 32.57 -34.47
N PRO A 130 4.98 31.62 -35.28
CA PRO A 130 5.72 31.08 -36.41
C PRO A 130 6.07 32.18 -37.42
N PRO A 131 7.15 32.04 -38.22
CA PRO A 131 7.60 33.07 -39.16
C PRO A 131 6.73 33.18 -40.44
N TYR A 132 5.41 33.06 -40.27
CA TYR A 132 4.37 33.07 -41.28
C TYR A 132 3.23 33.97 -40.77
N PRO A 133 2.93 35.09 -41.44
CA PRO A 133 2.10 36.17 -40.89
C PRO A 133 0.64 35.76 -40.63
N ASN A 134 0.03 34.97 -41.52
CA ASN A 134 -1.35 34.52 -41.39
C ASN A 134 -1.46 33.37 -40.38
N VAL A 135 -0.48 32.47 -40.34
CA VAL A 135 -0.41 31.42 -39.30
C VAL A 135 -0.22 32.05 -37.92
N THR A 136 0.63 33.06 -37.78
CA THR A 136 0.81 33.80 -36.51
C THR A 136 -0.47 34.52 -36.10
N ARG A 137 -1.13 35.22 -37.03
CA ARG A 137 -2.42 35.87 -36.78
C ARG A 137 -3.44 34.86 -36.25
N TRP A 138 -3.57 33.73 -36.93
CA TRP A 138 -4.47 32.65 -36.55
C TRP A 138 -4.10 32.05 -35.19
N HIS A 139 -2.82 31.73 -34.95
CA HIS A 139 -2.36 31.13 -33.69
C HIS A 139 -2.66 32.03 -32.48
N ARG A 140 -2.42 33.35 -32.60
CA ARG A 140 -2.77 34.32 -31.55
C ARG A 140 -4.27 34.44 -31.33
N PHE A 141 -5.05 34.40 -32.41
CA PHE A 141 -6.51 34.41 -32.31
C PHE A 141 -7.03 33.18 -31.56
N ILE A 142 -6.54 31.98 -31.89
CA ILE A 142 -6.90 30.74 -31.18
C ILE A 142 -6.44 30.77 -29.71
N ALA A 143 -5.23 31.26 -29.43
CA ALA A 143 -4.75 31.43 -28.05
C ALA A 143 -5.70 32.32 -27.22
N HIS A 144 -6.21 33.41 -27.82
CA HIS A 144 -7.15 34.31 -27.16
C HIS A 144 -8.49 33.64 -26.86
N LEU A 145 -8.98 32.77 -27.76
CA LEU A 145 -10.22 32.02 -27.56
C LEU A 145 -10.10 30.94 -26.47
N ILE A 146 -8.91 30.34 -26.29
CA ILE A 146 -8.70 29.20 -25.37
C ILE A 146 -8.29 29.66 -23.95
N GLY A 147 -7.67 30.84 -23.78
CA GLY A 147 -7.30 31.38 -22.48
C GLY A 147 -5.96 30.88 -21.92
N PRO A 148 -5.52 31.36 -20.73
CA PRO A 148 -4.12 31.27 -20.27
C PRO A 148 -3.65 29.90 -19.76
N THR A 149 -4.48 28.86 -19.83
CA THR A 149 -4.30 27.63 -19.02
C THR A 149 -3.47 26.52 -19.68
N ILE A 150 -2.76 26.80 -20.78
CA ILE A 150 -1.87 25.81 -21.41
C ILE A 150 -0.41 26.26 -21.25
N SER A 151 0.30 25.60 -20.34
CA SER A 151 1.76 25.75 -20.18
C SER A 151 2.48 25.05 -21.34
N THR A 152 2.82 25.78 -22.38
CA THR A 152 3.70 25.30 -23.47
C THR A 152 5.16 25.51 -23.07
N ASN A 153 5.69 24.67 -22.19
CA ASN A 153 7.14 24.54 -22.02
C ASN A 153 7.48 23.17 -21.44
N ASP A 154 7.67 22.19 -22.33
CA ASP A 154 8.86 21.34 -22.25
C ASP A 154 9.22 20.80 -23.64
N LYS A 155 10.50 20.97 -23.99
CA LYS A 155 11.08 20.76 -25.31
C LYS A 155 11.02 19.27 -25.69
N PHE A 156 10.30 18.95 -26.77
CA PHE A 156 10.51 17.72 -27.54
C PHE A 156 11.58 17.95 -28.61
N GLY A 157 12.76 17.38 -28.39
CA GLY A 157 13.86 17.34 -29.36
C GLY A 157 14.60 16.00 -29.31
N ASN A 158 14.44 15.22 -30.38
CA ASN A 158 15.23 14.12 -30.95
C ASN A 158 15.94 13.06 -30.07
N GLN A 159 15.44 11.82 -30.25
CA GLN A 159 16.13 10.57 -30.62
C GLN A 159 17.51 10.29 -29.98
N GLY A 160 17.74 9.21 -29.22
CA GLY A 160 16.98 7.97 -29.10
C GLY A 160 17.10 7.36 -27.71
N ASN A 161 15.98 6.84 -27.23
CA ASN A 161 15.91 5.65 -26.41
C ASN A 161 14.44 5.25 -26.29
N VAL A 162 14.19 3.97 -26.52
CA VAL A 162 12.91 3.27 -26.41
C VAL A 162 12.14 3.76 -25.17
N ARG A 163 10.93 4.34 -25.36
CA ARG A 163 10.07 4.76 -24.23
C ARG A 163 9.64 3.51 -23.46
N LYS A 164 10.19 3.34 -22.26
CA LYS A 164 9.67 2.44 -21.23
C LYS A 164 8.20 2.77 -20.99
N ALA A 165 7.37 1.72 -20.94
CA ALA A 165 5.99 1.79 -20.50
C ALA A 165 5.89 2.64 -19.22
N GLN A 166 4.89 3.52 -19.17
CA GLN A 166 4.55 4.26 -17.97
C GLN A 166 4.21 3.24 -16.88
N VAL A 167 5.15 3.02 -15.96
CA VAL A 167 5.00 2.06 -14.87
C VAL A 167 3.95 2.63 -13.94
N ASP A 168 2.83 1.92 -13.83
CA ASP A 168 1.86 2.20 -12.78
C ASP A 168 2.60 2.10 -11.43
N ASN A 169 2.72 3.22 -10.73
CA ASN A 169 3.49 3.32 -9.49
C ASN A 169 2.74 2.74 -8.29
N SER A 170 1.70 1.93 -8.53
CA SER A 170 0.85 1.28 -7.55
C SER A 170 0.68 -0.22 -7.89
N TYR A 171 0.48 -1.06 -6.87
CA TYR A 171 0.04 -2.45 -7.06
C TYR A 171 -1.41 -2.58 -7.57
N ARG A 172 -2.12 -1.46 -7.79
CA ARG A 172 -3.41 -1.46 -8.51
C ARG A 172 -3.26 -1.71 -10.02
N GLY A 173 -2.02 -1.71 -10.52
CA GLY A 173 -1.72 -2.08 -11.90
C GLY A 173 -1.98 -3.55 -12.22
N LYS A 174 -1.89 -3.90 -13.50
CA LYS A 174 -2.19 -5.27 -13.97
C LYS A 174 -1.04 -6.25 -13.73
N LEU A 175 -1.39 -7.46 -13.29
CA LEU A 175 -0.46 -8.59 -13.29
C LEU A 175 -0.14 -8.98 -14.74
N LYS A 176 1.15 -9.18 -15.04
CA LYS A 176 1.61 -9.60 -16.37
C LYS A 176 1.05 -11.00 -16.67
N ASN A 177 0.47 -11.20 -17.85
CA ASN A 177 -0.11 -12.47 -18.28
C ASN A 177 -1.27 -12.99 -17.41
N ALA A 178 -1.91 -12.10 -16.63
CA ALA A 178 -3.11 -12.46 -15.89
C ALA A 178 -4.32 -12.62 -16.81
N VAL A 179 -5.08 -13.68 -16.55
CA VAL A 179 -6.34 -13.98 -17.22
C VAL A 179 -7.45 -13.97 -16.18
N GLU A 180 -8.50 -13.21 -16.47
CA GLU A 180 -9.67 -13.07 -15.59
C GLU A 180 -10.27 -14.44 -15.24
N GLY A 181 -10.59 -14.64 -13.95
CA GLY A 181 -11.10 -15.89 -13.39
C GLY A 181 -10.07 -17.01 -13.24
N GLN A 182 -8.85 -16.86 -13.75
CA GLN A 182 -7.84 -17.93 -13.76
C GLN A 182 -6.62 -17.64 -12.87
N VAL A 183 -6.51 -16.43 -12.32
CA VAL A 183 -5.39 -16.07 -11.44
C VAL A 183 -5.43 -16.94 -10.18
N VAL A 184 -4.36 -17.71 -9.96
CA VAL A 184 -4.10 -18.42 -8.71
C VAL A 184 -2.85 -17.85 -8.07
N THR A 185 -2.99 -17.34 -6.84
CA THR A 185 -1.91 -16.84 -5.99
C THR A 185 -1.80 -17.68 -4.71
N ARG A 186 -0.69 -17.54 -3.98
CA ARG A 186 -0.51 -18.23 -2.69
C ARG A 186 0.30 -17.41 -1.69
N PHE A 187 -0.08 -17.52 -0.43
CA PHE A 187 0.73 -17.09 0.71
C PHE A 187 1.31 -18.34 1.38
N PRO A 188 2.64 -18.58 1.29
CA PRO A 188 3.26 -19.79 1.81
C PRO A 188 4.11 -19.53 3.09
N PRO A 189 3.52 -19.25 4.28
CA PRO A 189 4.29 -19.02 5.48
C PRO A 189 4.87 -20.33 6.07
N GLU A 190 6.11 -20.27 6.54
CA GLU A 190 6.67 -21.31 7.44
C GLU A 190 6.00 -21.15 8.83
N PRO A 191 5.41 -22.21 9.40
CA PRO A 191 4.73 -22.17 10.69
C PRO A 191 5.73 -22.19 11.86
N SER A 192 6.59 -21.17 11.92
CA SER A 192 7.72 -21.05 12.86
C SER A 192 7.69 -19.78 13.71
N GLY A 193 6.58 -19.05 13.71
CA GLY A 193 6.41 -17.83 14.51
C GLY A 193 5.19 -17.01 14.11
N TYR A 194 4.86 -16.03 14.95
CA TYR A 194 3.77 -15.08 14.73
C TYR A 194 4.01 -14.20 13.49
N LEU A 195 2.93 -13.84 12.81
CA LEU A 195 3.01 -12.96 11.66
C LEU A 195 3.25 -11.50 12.09
N HIS A 196 3.88 -10.75 11.20
CA HIS A 196 4.21 -9.34 11.40
C HIS A 196 3.84 -8.54 10.16
N ILE A 197 3.96 -7.22 10.22
CA ILE A 197 3.52 -6.31 9.14
C ILE A 197 4.15 -6.65 7.77
N GLY A 198 5.39 -7.16 7.73
CA GLY A 198 6.00 -7.69 6.50
C GLY A 198 5.24 -8.89 5.88
N HIS A 199 4.75 -9.82 6.70
CA HIS A 199 3.91 -10.93 6.26
C HIS A 199 2.51 -10.43 5.86
N ALA A 200 1.97 -9.44 6.58
CA ALA A 200 0.69 -8.83 6.24
C ALA A 200 0.70 -8.26 4.81
N LYS A 201 1.78 -7.60 4.39
CA LYS A 201 1.95 -7.16 2.99
C LYS A 201 1.83 -8.32 2.01
N ALA A 202 2.55 -9.42 2.25
CA ALA A 202 2.53 -10.58 1.36
C ALA A 202 1.13 -11.22 1.29
N ALA A 203 0.49 -11.43 2.43
CA ALA A 203 -0.84 -12.02 2.51
C ALA A 203 -1.90 -11.15 1.83
N LEU A 204 -1.95 -9.85 2.17
CA LEU A 204 -2.88 -8.88 1.60
C LEU A 204 -2.71 -8.74 0.09
N LEU A 205 -1.47 -8.70 -0.41
CA LEU A 205 -1.20 -8.55 -1.84
C LEU A 205 -1.60 -9.79 -2.65
N ASN A 206 -1.28 -10.99 -2.15
CA ASN A 206 -1.71 -12.24 -2.80
C ASN A 206 -3.24 -12.36 -2.80
N HIS A 207 -3.88 -12.03 -1.67
CA HIS A 207 -5.33 -12.07 -1.56
C HIS A 207 -6.00 -11.03 -2.46
N TYR A 208 -5.50 -9.79 -2.48
CA TYR A 208 -5.99 -8.70 -3.32
C TYR A 208 -5.99 -9.11 -4.79
N TYR A 209 -4.89 -9.62 -5.33
CA TYR A 209 -4.85 -10.01 -6.74
C TYR A 209 -5.72 -11.23 -7.06
N ALA A 210 -5.90 -12.15 -6.12
CA ALA A 210 -6.88 -13.22 -6.32
C ALA A 210 -8.31 -12.65 -6.41
N GLN A 211 -8.68 -11.68 -5.56
CA GLN A 211 -10.00 -11.07 -5.61
C GLN A 211 -10.20 -10.20 -6.86
N GLU A 212 -9.22 -9.36 -7.19
CA GLU A 212 -9.28 -8.42 -8.31
C GLU A 212 -9.51 -9.11 -9.66
N TYR A 213 -8.99 -10.33 -9.82
CA TYR A 213 -9.12 -11.12 -11.05
C TYR A 213 -10.13 -12.27 -10.92
N GLY A 214 -11.02 -12.26 -9.92
CA GLY A 214 -12.00 -13.34 -9.70
C GLY A 214 -11.38 -14.74 -9.56
N GLY A 215 -10.14 -14.80 -9.10
CA GLY A 215 -9.28 -15.96 -9.03
C GLY A 215 -9.32 -16.71 -7.69
N LYS A 216 -8.25 -17.45 -7.40
CA LYS A 216 -8.11 -18.29 -6.21
C LYS A 216 -6.88 -17.90 -5.39
N PHE A 217 -7.04 -17.88 -4.08
CA PHE A 217 -5.98 -17.63 -3.11
C PHE A 217 -5.74 -18.87 -2.25
N ILE A 218 -4.50 -19.36 -2.22
CA ILE A 218 -4.08 -20.53 -1.44
C ILE A 218 -3.30 -20.07 -0.20
N LEU A 219 -3.67 -20.57 0.97
CA LEU A 219 -2.81 -20.56 2.15
C LEU A 219 -2.05 -21.89 2.18
N ARG A 220 -0.74 -21.86 1.96
CA ARG A 220 0.09 -23.07 2.02
C ARG A 220 0.99 -23.02 3.23
N PHE A 221 0.80 -23.91 4.20
CA PHE A 221 1.80 -24.05 5.26
C PHE A 221 3.05 -24.70 4.67
N ASP A 222 4.13 -23.94 4.65
CA ASP A 222 5.41 -24.45 4.19
C ASP A 222 6.11 -25.20 5.31
N ASP A 223 5.63 -26.42 5.55
CA ASP A 223 6.06 -27.32 6.62
C ASP A 223 7.13 -28.32 6.16
N THR A 224 8.21 -27.81 5.57
CA THR A 224 9.33 -28.64 5.06
C THR A 224 10.47 -28.80 6.08
N ASN A 225 10.40 -28.11 7.22
CA ASN A 225 11.45 -28.01 8.21
C ASN A 225 10.97 -28.45 9.60
N PRO A 226 11.07 -29.75 9.94
CA PRO A 226 10.49 -30.30 11.17
C PRO A 226 11.06 -29.71 12.47
N VAL A 227 12.20 -29.00 12.42
CA VAL A 227 12.88 -28.42 13.59
C VAL A 227 12.18 -27.18 14.14
N LYS A 228 11.52 -26.39 13.30
CA LYS A 228 11.03 -25.05 13.67
C LYS A 228 9.51 -24.94 13.74
N GLU A 229 8.81 -26.01 13.41
CA GLU A 229 7.39 -25.96 13.09
C GLU A 229 6.53 -26.49 14.23
N SER A 230 5.38 -25.84 14.47
CA SER A 230 4.43 -26.28 15.48
C SER A 230 2.98 -26.04 15.05
N THR A 231 2.06 -26.85 15.59
CA THR A 231 0.62 -26.68 15.39
C THR A 231 0.12 -25.34 15.93
N GLU A 232 0.69 -24.87 17.06
CA GLU A 232 0.37 -23.55 17.63
C GLU A 232 0.57 -22.42 16.62
N PHE A 233 1.68 -22.44 15.86
CA PHE A 233 1.95 -21.41 14.88
C PHE A 233 1.00 -21.49 13.68
N GLN A 234 0.52 -22.68 13.30
CA GLN A 234 -0.48 -22.83 12.23
C GLN A 234 -1.82 -22.19 12.62
N GLU A 235 -2.29 -22.48 13.83
CA GLU A 235 -3.50 -21.88 14.39
C GLU A 235 -3.34 -20.35 14.51
N SER A 236 -2.18 -19.90 14.99
CA SER A 236 -1.88 -18.49 15.14
C SER A 236 -1.87 -17.74 13.81
N ILE A 237 -1.23 -18.30 12.77
CA ILE A 237 -1.20 -17.75 11.41
C ILE A 237 -2.61 -17.67 10.83
N THR A 238 -3.42 -18.72 10.99
CA THR A 238 -4.81 -18.74 10.49
C THR A 238 -5.63 -17.62 11.13
N LYS A 239 -5.55 -17.50 12.46
CA LYS A 239 -6.21 -16.42 13.22
C LYS A 239 -5.72 -15.03 12.80
N ASP A 240 -4.41 -14.86 12.55
CA ASP A 240 -3.85 -13.59 12.08
C ASP A 240 -4.38 -13.21 10.69
N LEU A 241 -4.57 -14.18 9.78
CA LEU A 241 -5.16 -13.95 8.46
C LEU A 241 -6.65 -13.59 8.57
N GLU A 242 -7.40 -14.26 9.45
CA GLU A 242 -8.80 -13.90 9.74
C GLU A 242 -8.91 -12.46 10.26
N LEU A 243 -8.02 -12.04 11.16
CA LEU A 243 -7.96 -10.66 11.66
C LEU A 243 -7.66 -9.64 10.54
N LEU A 244 -6.93 -10.04 9.50
CA LEU A 244 -6.70 -9.24 8.30
C LEU A 244 -7.85 -9.32 7.29
N GLY A 245 -8.92 -10.07 7.56
CA GLY A 245 -9.98 -10.31 6.58
C GLY A 245 -9.51 -11.10 5.35
N VAL A 246 -8.38 -11.82 5.45
CA VAL A 246 -7.80 -12.61 4.37
C VAL A 246 -8.33 -14.04 4.49
N LYS A 247 -9.23 -14.42 3.58
CA LYS A 247 -9.81 -15.76 3.55
C LYS A 247 -9.23 -16.60 2.40
N PRO A 248 -8.55 -17.73 2.68
CA PRO A 248 -8.11 -18.65 1.63
C PRO A 248 -9.27 -19.42 1.00
N ASN A 249 -9.15 -19.73 -0.28
CA ASN A 249 -10.02 -20.70 -0.97
C ASN A 249 -9.60 -22.13 -0.62
N PHE A 250 -8.29 -22.36 -0.45
CA PHE A 250 -7.71 -23.66 -0.11
C PHE A 250 -6.62 -23.49 0.95
N ILE A 251 -6.57 -24.45 1.86
CA ILE A 251 -5.47 -24.60 2.81
C ILE A 251 -4.73 -25.88 2.43
N THR A 252 -3.43 -25.77 2.17
CA THR A 252 -2.58 -26.89 1.78
C THR A 252 -1.32 -26.94 2.64
N TYR A 253 -0.62 -28.08 2.60
CA TYR A 253 0.62 -28.29 3.35
C TYR A 253 1.69 -28.80 2.39
N SER A 254 2.88 -28.22 2.42
CA SER A 254 4.01 -28.70 1.61
C SER A 254 4.30 -30.20 1.87
N SER A 255 4.10 -30.65 3.11
CA SER A 255 4.30 -32.03 3.52
C SER A 255 3.31 -33.04 2.91
N ASP A 256 2.14 -32.61 2.43
CA ASP A 256 1.23 -33.48 1.65
C ASP A 256 1.86 -33.91 0.31
N TYR A 257 2.89 -33.20 -0.15
CA TYR A 257 3.57 -33.47 -1.41
C TYR A 257 4.90 -34.21 -1.25
N PHE A 258 5.29 -34.63 -0.03
CA PHE A 258 6.60 -35.27 0.19
C PHE A 258 6.87 -36.47 -0.69
N GLU A 259 5.89 -37.34 -0.91
CA GLU A 259 6.03 -38.51 -1.79
C GLU A 259 6.26 -38.09 -3.25
N LYS A 260 5.50 -37.10 -3.75
CA LYS A 260 5.69 -36.55 -5.10
C LYS A 260 7.06 -35.89 -5.24
N LEU A 261 7.48 -35.12 -4.23
CA LEU A 261 8.78 -34.46 -4.19
C LEU A 261 9.94 -35.46 -4.20
N GLN A 262 9.82 -36.58 -3.48
CA GLN A 262 10.80 -37.67 -3.53
C GLN A 262 10.85 -38.31 -4.92
N GLY A 263 9.70 -38.55 -5.55
CA GLY A 263 9.62 -39.03 -6.93
C GLY A 263 10.35 -38.11 -7.93
N TYR A 264 10.15 -36.79 -7.80
CA TYR A 264 10.85 -35.82 -8.63
C TYR A 264 12.36 -35.74 -8.33
N ALA A 265 12.77 -35.89 -7.07
CA ALA A 265 14.19 -36.00 -6.73
C ALA A 265 14.85 -37.22 -7.39
N ILE A 266 14.17 -38.38 -7.38
CA ILE A 266 14.62 -39.60 -8.09
C ILE A 266 14.69 -39.35 -9.60
N GLN A 267 13.71 -38.65 -10.18
CA GLN A 267 13.72 -38.30 -11.60
C GLN A 267 14.93 -37.42 -11.97
N LEU A 268 15.28 -36.44 -11.13
CA LEU A 268 16.46 -35.60 -11.34
C LEU A 268 17.76 -36.43 -11.30
N ILE A 269 17.88 -37.36 -10.34
CA ILE A 269 19.05 -38.26 -10.27
C ILE A 269 19.15 -39.10 -11.56
N LYS A 270 18.05 -39.73 -11.98
CA LYS A 270 18.01 -40.55 -13.21
C LYS A 270 18.32 -39.76 -14.47
N SER A 271 18.01 -38.47 -14.48
CA SER A 271 18.27 -37.56 -15.60
C SER A 271 19.66 -36.94 -15.55
N GLY A 272 20.49 -37.30 -14.55
CA GLY A 272 21.83 -36.72 -14.36
C GLY A 272 21.82 -35.28 -13.85
N PHE A 273 20.69 -34.77 -13.37
CA PHE A 273 20.51 -33.40 -12.87
C PHE A 273 20.63 -33.29 -11.34
N ALA A 274 20.90 -34.38 -10.63
CA ALA A 274 21.15 -34.36 -9.20
C ALA A 274 22.13 -35.46 -8.78
N TYR A 275 22.85 -35.22 -7.69
CA TYR A 275 23.80 -36.16 -7.10
C TYR A 275 23.83 -36.04 -5.57
N CYS A 276 24.20 -37.12 -4.89
CA CYS A 276 24.36 -37.15 -3.43
C CYS A 276 25.77 -36.72 -3.03
N ASP A 277 25.88 -35.88 -2.01
CA ASP A 277 27.14 -35.29 -1.55
C ASP A 277 27.28 -35.44 -0.03
N ASP A 278 28.39 -36.02 0.40
CA ASP A 278 28.81 -36.22 1.80
C ASP A 278 29.82 -35.17 2.28
N THR A 279 30.11 -34.15 1.46
CA THR A 279 30.98 -33.04 1.85
C THR A 279 30.40 -32.29 3.05
N SER A 280 31.24 -32.01 4.05
CA SER A 280 30.83 -31.24 5.23
C SER A 280 30.29 -29.85 4.87
N VAL A 281 29.41 -29.29 5.70
CA VAL A 281 28.73 -28.01 5.43
C VAL A 281 29.72 -26.86 5.16
N ASP A 282 30.79 -26.77 5.94
CA ASP A 282 31.80 -25.72 5.78
C ASP A 282 32.63 -25.89 4.52
N ALA A 283 33.06 -27.12 4.22
CA ALA A 283 33.79 -27.42 2.98
C ALA A 283 32.92 -27.16 1.74
N MET A 284 31.65 -27.57 1.78
CA MET A 284 30.68 -27.31 0.71
C MET A 284 30.47 -25.80 0.50
N ARG A 285 30.42 -25.01 1.59
CA ARG A 285 30.33 -23.55 1.51
C ARG A 285 31.56 -22.94 0.82
N ASN A 286 32.76 -23.42 1.14
CA ASN A 286 34.01 -22.97 0.51
C ASN A 286 34.06 -23.36 -0.97
N GLN A 287 33.78 -24.63 -1.29
CA GLN A 287 33.66 -25.12 -2.66
C GLN A 287 32.66 -24.28 -3.48
N ARG A 288 31.49 -23.96 -2.93
CA ARG A 288 30.49 -23.11 -3.60
C ARG A 288 30.98 -21.67 -3.77
N ASN A 289 31.74 -21.12 -2.83
CA ASN A 289 32.32 -19.78 -2.97
C ASN A 289 33.39 -19.72 -4.08
N GLU A 290 34.25 -20.74 -4.15
CA GLU A 290 35.33 -20.87 -5.13
C GLU A 290 34.87 -21.39 -6.49
N GLY A 291 33.69 -22.02 -6.54
CA GLY A 291 33.16 -22.68 -7.74
C GLY A 291 33.91 -23.98 -8.05
N THR A 292 34.31 -24.72 -7.02
CA THR A 292 35.03 -25.99 -7.09
C THR A 292 34.03 -27.14 -7.00
N GLU A 293 34.09 -28.10 -7.92
CA GLU A 293 33.17 -29.24 -7.93
C GLU A 293 33.42 -30.18 -6.73
N SER A 294 32.36 -30.80 -6.22
CA SER A 294 32.50 -31.91 -5.26
C SER A 294 33.07 -33.13 -5.98
N VAL A 295 33.88 -33.92 -5.26
CA VAL A 295 34.41 -35.20 -5.75
C VAL A 295 33.27 -36.16 -6.15
N ARG A 296 32.10 -36.03 -5.50
CA ARG A 296 30.91 -36.85 -5.76
C ARG A 296 30.06 -36.40 -6.96
N ARG A 297 30.36 -35.24 -7.56
CA ARG A 297 29.51 -34.61 -8.59
C ARG A 297 29.30 -35.49 -9.83
N ASN A 298 30.27 -36.34 -10.16
CA ASN A 298 30.27 -37.20 -11.33
C ASN A 298 30.09 -38.70 -11.01
N GLU A 299 29.57 -39.01 -9.82
CA GLU A 299 29.16 -40.38 -9.45
C GLU A 299 28.05 -40.92 -10.36
N SER A 300 27.96 -42.24 -10.49
CA SER A 300 26.94 -42.86 -11.34
C SER A 300 25.52 -42.68 -10.80
N VAL A 301 24.53 -42.84 -11.68
CA VAL A 301 23.11 -42.76 -11.32
C VAL A 301 22.77 -43.81 -10.26
N GLU A 302 23.28 -45.03 -10.39
CA GLU A 302 23.05 -46.15 -9.47
C GLU A 302 23.59 -45.84 -8.07
N THR A 303 24.81 -45.30 -7.98
CA THR A 303 25.42 -44.90 -6.71
C THR A 303 24.62 -43.79 -6.03
N ASN A 304 24.21 -42.78 -6.79
CA ASN A 304 23.38 -41.68 -6.27
C ASN A 304 22.02 -42.17 -5.78
N LEU A 305 21.35 -43.07 -6.51
CA LEU A 305 20.09 -43.67 -6.08
C LEU A 305 20.25 -44.47 -4.78
N LYS A 306 21.36 -45.20 -4.64
CA LYS A 306 21.68 -45.92 -3.39
C LYS A 306 21.83 -44.95 -2.22
N HIS A 307 22.66 -43.92 -2.35
CA HIS A 307 22.87 -42.94 -1.29
C HIS A 307 21.58 -42.17 -0.94
N PHE A 308 20.77 -41.80 -1.94
CA PHE A 308 19.49 -41.14 -1.68
C PHE A 308 18.52 -42.05 -0.94
N LYS A 309 18.51 -43.36 -1.24
CA LYS A 309 17.74 -44.34 -0.46
C LYS A 309 18.22 -44.40 1.00
N GLU A 310 19.53 -44.44 1.25
CA GLU A 310 20.09 -44.39 2.61
C GLU A 310 19.65 -43.12 3.35
N MET A 311 19.57 -41.97 2.67
CA MET A 311 19.03 -40.72 3.25
C MET A 311 17.54 -40.85 3.62
N LEU A 312 16.72 -41.46 2.74
CA LEU A 312 15.29 -41.65 2.98
C LEU A 312 15.01 -42.63 4.11
N ASP A 313 15.81 -43.69 4.21
CA ASP A 313 15.75 -44.70 5.27
C ASP A 313 16.33 -44.16 6.59
N GLY A 314 17.12 -43.08 6.53
CA GLY A 314 17.73 -42.44 7.69
C GLY A 314 18.80 -43.29 8.35
N THR A 315 19.63 -43.96 7.55
CA THR A 315 20.76 -44.73 8.07
C THR A 315 21.90 -43.80 8.51
N THR A 316 22.85 -44.32 9.30
CA THR A 316 24.04 -43.55 9.71
C THR A 316 24.83 -43.02 8.52
N ALA A 317 24.86 -43.76 7.39
CA ALA A 317 25.44 -43.28 6.15
C ALA A 317 24.57 -42.18 5.53
N GLY A 318 23.25 -42.39 5.44
CA GLY A 318 22.32 -41.40 4.92
C GLY A 318 22.36 -40.04 5.64
N GLU A 319 22.64 -40.02 6.94
CA GLU A 319 22.81 -38.80 7.73
C GLU A 319 23.95 -37.89 7.23
N THR A 320 25.00 -38.47 6.63
CA THR A 320 26.14 -37.68 6.14
C THR A 320 25.87 -37.08 4.76
N PHE A 321 24.85 -37.57 4.04
CA PHE A 321 24.55 -37.13 2.68
C PHE A 321 23.48 -36.04 2.62
N CYS A 322 23.62 -35.17 1.62
CA CYS A 322 22.54 -34.34 1.09
C CYS A 322 22.38 -34.62 -0.42
N LEU A 323 21.21 -34.31 -0.98
CA LEU A 323 21.01 -34.32 -2.43
C LEU A 323 21.23 -32.91 -2.95
N ARG A 324 22.08 -32.76 -3.97
CA ARG A 324 22.35 -31.48 -4.64
C ARG A 324 21.90 -31.53 -6.09
N ALA A 325 21.42 -30.39 -6.59
CA ALA A 325 21.23 -30.21 -8.02
C ALA A 325 22.58 -30.19 -8.73
N LYS A 326 22.63 -30.67 -9.97
CA LYS A 326 23.78 -30.58 -10.87
C LYS A 326 23.48 -29.52 -11.93
N ILE A 327 23.93 -28.29 -11.68
CA ILE A 327 23.66 -27.11 -12.50
C ILE A 327 24.99 -26.60 -13.05
N ASP A 328 25.55 -25.53 -12.46
CA ASP A 328 26.78 -24.90 -12.90
C ASP A 328 27.55 -24.30 -11.71
N MET A 329 28.64 -24.97 -11.32
CA MET A 329 29.53 -24.51 -10.24
C MET A 329 30.30 -23.22 -10.60
N LYS A 330 30.42 -22.88 -11.89
CA LYS A 330 31.07 -21.65 -12.36
C LYS A 330 30.10 -20.48 -12.56
N SER A 331 28.81 -20.68 -12.31
CA SER A 331 27.79 -19.63 -12.47
C SER A 331 28.13 -18.38 -11.65
N LYS A 332 27.90 -17.21 -12.25
CA LYS A 332 28.01 -15.91 -11.55
C LYS A 332 26.95 -15.79 -10.45
N ASN A 333 25.78 -16.40 -10.64
CA ASN A 333 24.76 -16.49 -9.62
C ASN A 333 25.08 -17.67 -8.68
N LYS A 334 25.52 -17.37 -7.45
CA LYS A 334 25.88 -18.38 -6.45
C LYS A 334 24.73 -19.32 -6.04
N CYS A 335 23.48 -18.92 -6.27
CA CYS A 335 22.32 -19.79 -6.02
C CYS A 335 22.25 -20.94 -7.03
N MET A 336 22.84 -20.79 -8.22
CA MET A 336 22.91 -21.82 -9.27
C MET A 336 24.11 -22.76 -9.12
N ARG A 337 24.96 -22.56 -8.09
CA ARG A 337 26.10 -23.43 -7.81
C ARG A 337 25.67 -24.63 -6.98
N ASP A 338 25.17 -25.63 -7.69
CA ASP A 338 24.72 -26.94 -7.21
C ASP A 338 24.03 -26.86 -5.83
N PRO A 339 22.88 -26.17 -5.74
CA PRO A 339 22.17 -25.98 -4.49
C PRO A 339 21.62 -27.30 -3.94
N VAL A 340 21.48 -27.37 -2.61
CA VAL A 340 20.90 -28.53 -1.91
C VAL A 340 19.39 -28.62 -2.18
N LEU A 341 18.93 -29.80 -2.58
CA LEU A 341 17.53 -30.14 -2.83
C LEU A 341 16.89 -30.92 -1.68
N TYR A 342 17.66 -31.82 -1.04
CA TYR A 342 17.20 -32.61 0.12
C TYR A 342 18.27 -32.71 1.19
N ARG A 343 17.84 -32.78 2.46
CA ARG A 343 18.69 -32.98 3.63
C ARG A 343 18.10 -34.01 4.58
N CYS A 344 18.96 -34.75 5.28
CA CYS A 344 18.54 -35.69 6.31
C CYS A 344 18.31 -34.96 7.66
N VAL A 345 17.17 -35.21 8.31
CA VAL A 345 16.80 -34.68 9.63
C VAL A 345 16.08 -35.77 10.42
N ILE A 346 16.83 -36.55 11.20
CA ILE A 346 16.31 -37.76 11.87
C ILE A 346 15.87 -37.50 13.30
N LYS A 347 16.59 -36.60 13.99
CA LYS A 347 16.48 -36.38 15.44
C LYS A 347 15.21 -35.63 15.86
N VAL A 348 14.48 -35.05 14.91
CA VAL A 348 13.28 -34.26 15.18
C VAL A 348 12.10 -34.83 14.38
N PRO A 349 11.00 -35.23 15.05
CA PRO A 349 9.81 -35.69 14.35
C PRO A 349 9.11 -34.54 13.63
N HIS A 350 8.54 -34.83 12.46
CA HIS A 350 7.66 -33.90 11.76
C HIS A 350 6.34 -33.73 12.52
N HIS A 351 5.87 -32.50 12.67
CA HIS A 351 4.68 -32.21 13.47
C HIS A 351 3.40 -32.93 12.96
N ARG A 352 3.27 -33.18 11.64
CA ARG A 352 2.15 -33.96 11.04
C ARG A 352 2.42 -35.45 10.84
N PHE A 353 3.66 -35.83 10.55
CA PHE A 353 3.99 -37.18 10.06
C PHE A 353 4.88 -37.96 11.04
N GLY A 354 5.16 -37.38 12.22
CA GLY A 354 6.03 -37.98 13.22
C GLY A 354 7.39 -38.34 12.63
N THR A 355 7.78 -39.59 12.82
CA THR A 355 9.08 -40.11 12.39
C THR A 355 9.05 -40.78 11.01
N LYS A 356 7.94 -40.68 10.26
CA LYS A 356 7.75 -41.34 8.95
C LYS A 356 8.81 -40.95 7.92
N TYR A 357 9.17 -39.66 7.88
CA TYR A 357 10.15 -39.13 6.92
C TYR A 357 11.47 -38.82 7.62
N LYS A 358 12.59 -39.20 6.98
CA LYS A 358 13.95 -38.95 7.49
C LYS A 358 14.72 -37.91 6.70
N ALA A 359 14.39 -37.73 5.41
CA ALA A 359 14.93 -36.69 4.57
C ALA A 359 13.83 -35.76 4.05
N TYR A 360 14.14 -34.46 4.05
CA TYR A 360 13.19 -33.40 3.76
C TYR A 360 13.69 -32.52 2.61
N PRO A 361 12.79 -32.08 1.72
CA PRO A 361 13.14 -31.19 0.63
C PRO A 361 13.51 -29.81 1.19
N THR A 362 14.35 -29.07 0.47
CA THR A 362 14.56 -27.64 0.72
C THR A 362 13.44 -26.82 0.11
N TYR A 363 13.20 -25.62 0.66
CA TYR A 363 12.21 -24.68 0.13
C TYR A 363 12.41 -24.39 -1.36
N ASP A 364 13.65 -24.19 -1.79
CA ASP A 364 13.96 -23.86 -3.19
C ASP A 364 13.68 -25.02 -4.16
N PHE A 365 13.62 -26.26 -3.67
CA PHE A 365 13.17 -27.41 -4.45
C PHE A 365 11.65 -27.60 -4.38
N ALA A 366 11.09 -27.57 -3.17
CA ALA A 366 9.67 -27.87 -2.95
C ALA A 366 8.74 -26.80 -3.56
N CYS A 367 9.05 -25.53 -3.35
CA CYS A 367 8.20 -24.40 -3.74
C CYS A 367 7.84 -24.38 -5.24
N PRO A 368 8.79 -24.44 -6.21
CA PRO A 368 8.44 -24.46 -7.63
C PRO A 368 7.61 -25.69 -8.03
N VAL A 369 7.93 -26.86 -7.49
CA VAL A 369 7.19 -28.10 -7.79
C VAL A 369 5.74 -27.98 -7.33
N ILE A 370 5.52 -27.56 -6.08
CA ILE A 370 4.18 -27.44 -5.51
C ILE A 370 3.40 -26.31 -6.17
N ASP A 371 4.02 -25.14 -6.41
CA ASP A 371 3.36 -24.04 -7.14
C ASP A 371 2.86 -24.51 -8.53
N SER A 372 3.67 -25.30 -9.25
CA SER A 372 3.24 -25.90 -10.52
C SER A 372 2.03 -26.83 -10.33
N ILE A 373 2.09 -27.77 -9.37
CA ILE A 373 1.05 -28.78 -9.11
C ILE A 373 -0.26 -28.14 -8.65
N GLU A 374 -0.20 -27.15 -7.77
CA GLU A 374 -1.37 -26.46 -7.21
C GLU A 374 -2.04 -25.49 -8.19
N GLY A 375 -1.49 -25.35 -9.40
CA GLY A 375 -2.06 -24.43 -10.39
C GLY A 375 -1.74 -22.97 -10.13
N VAL A 376 -0.76 -22.66 -9.25
CA VAL A 376 -0.32 -21.26 -9.02
C VAL A 376 0.11 -20.65 -10.34
N THR A 377 -0.51 -19.52 -10.69
CA THR A 377 -0.20 -18.77 -11.92
C THR A 377 0.83 -17.69 -11.65
N HIS A 378 0.69 -17.01 -10.50
CA HIS A 378 1.52 -15.88 -10.10
C HIS A 378 2.06 -16.14 -8.69
N ALA A 379 3.34 -16.48 -8.61
CA ALA A 379 4.04 -16.68 -7.35
C ALA A 379 4.65 -15.35 -6.89
N LEU A 380 3.99 -14.69 -5.94
CA LEU A 380 4.48 -13.44 -5.39
C LEU A 380 5.59 -13.70 -4.37
N ARG A 381 6.68 -12.93 -4.45
CA ARG A 381 7.86 -13.08 -3.59
C ARG A 381 8.56 -11.74 -3.35
N THR A 382 9.25 -11.61 -2.23
CA THR A 382 10.09 -10.45 -1.94
C THR A 382 11.36 -10.43 -2.81
N ASN A 383 11.75 -9.24 -3.26
CA ASN A 383 12.96 -8.99 -4.05
C ASN A 383 14.28 -9.41 -3.39
N GLU A 384 14.31 -9.67 -2.08
CA GLU A 384 15.49 -10.23 -1.39
C GLU A 384 15.86 -11.64 -1.88
N TYR A 385 14.95 -12.29 -2.63
CA TYR A 385 15.13 -13.62 -3.20
C TYR A 385 15.24 -13.61 -4.74
N SER A 386 15.53 -12.45 -5.36
CA SER A 386 15.65 -12.33 -6.84
C SER A 386 16.64 -13.33 -7.44
N ASP A 387 17.80 -13.53 -6.81
CA ASP A 387 18.83 -14.46 -7.28
C ASP A 387 18.34 -15.92 -7.31
N ARG A 388 17.29 -16.25 -6.54
CA ARG A 388 16.70 -17.60 -6.49
C ARG A 388 15.66 -17.85 -7.57
N ILE A 389 15.29 -16.83 -8.36
CA ILE A 389 14.35 -16.99 -9.48
C ILE A 389 14.95 -17.91 -10.55
N ALA A 390 16.25 -17.77 -10.83
CA ALA A 390 16.95 -18.66 -11.75
C ALA A 390 16.88 -20.13 -11.29
N GLN A 391 17.01 -20.36 -9.98
CA GLN A 391 16.89 -21.69 -9.39
C GLN A 391 15.46 -22.22 -9.48
N TYR A 392 14.45 -21.38 -9.21
CA TYR A 392 13.05 -21.72 -9.34
C TYR A 392 12.73 -22.19 -10.77
N ASN A 393 13.12 -21.40 -11.78
CA ASN A 393 12.90 -21.72 -13.18
C ASN A 393 13.66 -22.97 -13.61
N TRP A 394 14.89 -23.17 -13.12
CA TRP A 394 15.64 -24.40 -13.40
C TRP A 394 14.91 -25.65 -12.91
N VAL A 395 14.28 -25.63 -11.73
CA VAL A 395 13.51 -26.78 -11.24
C VAL A 395 12.31 -27.05 -12.16
N ILE A 396 11.59 -26.01 -12.59
CA ILE A 396 10.47 -26.13 -13.53
C ILE A 396 10.92 -26.75 -14.86
N GLU A 397 12.02 -26.27 -15.43
CA GLU A 397 12.55 -26.74 -16.72
C GLU A 397 13.10 -28.17 -16.63
N ALA A 398 13.93 -28.46 -15.62
CA ALA A 398 14.56 -29.78 -15.44
C ALA A 398 13.52 -30.89 -15.22
N LEU A 399 12.40 -30.57 -14.57
CA LEU A 399 11.30 -31.50 -14.33
C LEU A 399 10.18 -31.43 -15.38
N LYS A 400 10.29 -30.52 -16.37
CA LYS A 400 9.28 -30.27 -17.41
C LYS A 400 7.89 -29.97 -16.83
N LEU A 401 7.85 -29.11 -15.82
CA LEU A 401 6.65 -28.70 -15.11
C LEU A 401 5.96 -27.50 -15.76
N ARG A 402 4.73 -27.21 -15.34
CA ARG A 402 3.99 -26.04 -15.80
C ARG A 402 4.71 -24.77 -15.30
N PRO A 403 4.95 -23.78 -16.18
CA PRO A 403 5.58 -22.53 -15.76
C PRO A 403 4.67 -21.72 -14.81
N VAL A 404 5.31 -20.94 -13.95
CA VAL A 404 4.67 -20.03 -13.00
C VAL A 404 5.32 -18.66 -13.13
N GLU A 405 4.52 -17.62 -13.29
CA GLU A 405 5.03 -16.25 -13.37
C GLU A 405 5.46 -15.79 -11.97
N ILE A 406 6.72 -15.36 -11.83
CA ILE A 406 7.22 -14.80 -10.58
C ILE A 406 6.95 -13.29 -10.56
N TYR A 407 6.21 -12.85 -9.54
CA TYR A 407 5.96 -11.44 -9.32
C TYR A 407 6.72 -10.95 -8.09
N GLU A 408 7.71 -10.08 -8.30
CA GLU A 408 8.55 -9.57 -7.23
C GLU A 408 7.97 -8.29 -6.62
N PHE A 409 8.02 -8.19 -5.29
CA PHE A 409 7.67 -6.96 -4.57
C PHE A 409 8.74 -6.61 -3.53
N SER A 410 8.86 -5.34 -3.17
CA SER A 410 9.81 -4.92 -2.13
C SER A 410 9.36 -5.38 -0.74
N ARG A 411 10.31 -5.88 0.07
CA ARG A 411 10.04 -6.15 1.48
C ARG A 411 9.65 -4.86 2.22
N LEU A 412 8.64 -4.96 3.07
CA LEU A 412 8.21 -3.84 3.91
C LEU A 412 9.12 -3.72 5.13
N ASN A 413 9.74 -2.54 5.32
CA ASN A 413 10.54 -2.21 6.49
C ASN A 413 10.14 -0.82 6.98
N PHE A 414 10.14 -0.63 8.30
CA PHE A 414 9.87 0.67 8.92
C PHE A 414 11.05 1.12 9.76
N VAL A 415 11.21 2.43 9.91
CA VAL A 415 12.18 2.97 10.85
C VAL A 415 11.85 2.54 12.28
N ARG A 416 12.89 2.44 13.11
CA ARG A 416 12.78 2.10 14.54
C ARG A 416 12.03 0.80 14.82
N THR A 417 12.05 -0.12 13.86
CA THR A 417 11.28 -1.38 13.88
C THR A 417 12.16 -2.56 13.47
N VAL A 418 12.02 -3.70 14.14
CA VAL A 418 12.63 -4.98 13.73
C VAL A 418 11.56 -5.96 13.29
N LEU A 419 11.82 -6.70 12.21
CA LEU A 419 10.94 -7.77 11.72
C LEU A 419 11.59 -9.16 11.84
N SER A 420 12.81 -9.25 12.37
CA SER A 420 13.45 -10.54 12.59
C SER A 420 12.73 -11.33 13.68
N LYS A 421 12.29 -12.56 13.38
CA LYS A 421 11.66 -13.48 14.35
C LYS A 421 12.52 -13.65 15.61
N SER A 422 13.84 -13.82 15.47
CA SER A 422 14.74 -14.00 16.62
C SER A 422 14.78 -12.77 17.55
N LYS A 423 14.79 -11.56 16.98
CA LYS A 423 14.79 -10.32 17.77
C LYS A 423 13.44 -10.03 18.40
N LEU A 424 12.34 -10.30 17.69
CA LEU A 424 10.99 -10.19 18.24
C LEU A 424 10.79 -11.16 19.41
N ASN A 425 11.24 -12.41 19.25
CA ASN A 425 11.22 -13.39 20.35
C ASN A 425 12.06 -12.90 21.53
N TRP A 426 13.22 -12.31 21.27
CA TRP A 426 14.07 -11.77 22.33
C TRP A 426 13.36 -10.69 23.17
N PHE A 427 12.57 -9.77 22.57
CA PHE A 427 11.78 -8.81 23.34
C PHE A 427 10.78 -9.48 24.28
N VAL A 428 10.10 -10.53 23.79
CA VAL A 428 9.11 -11.29 24.56
C VAL A 428 9.77 -12.09 25.68
N THR A 429 10.83 -12.84 25.39
CA THR A 429 11.54 -13.66 26.38
C THR A 429 12.15 -12.82 27.49
N ASN A 430 12.65 -11.61 27.19
CA ASN A 430 13.22 -10.70 28.18
C ASN A 430 12.17 -9.81 28.86
N LYS A 431 10.87 -10.03 28.62
CA LYS A 431 9.75 -9.30 29.24
C LYS A 431 9.83 -7.78 29.08
N LEU A 432 10.38 -7.31 27.96
CA LEU A 432 10.40 -5.89 27.59
C LEU A 432 9.10 -5.45 26.91
N VAL A 433 8.28 -6.42 26.52
CA VAL A 433 6.92 -6.29 26.00
C VAL A 433 6.00 -7.28 26.71
N ASP A 434 4.70 -7.01 26.73
CA ASP A 434 3.70 -7.85 27.39
C ASP A 434 3.52 -9.22 26.70
N GLY A 435 3.94 -9.31 25.43
CA GLY A 435 3.88 -10.52 24.63
C GLY A 435 3.84 -10.21 23.13
N TRP A 436 3.46 -11.19 22.32
CA TRP A 436 3.34 -11.03 20.86
C TRP A 436 2.23 -10.09 20.43
N GLU A 437 1.25 -9.81 21.30
CA GLU A 437 0.13 -8.91 21.02
C GLU A 437 0.35 -7.50 21.57
N ASP A 438 1.52 -7.21 22.15
CA ASP A 438 1.85 -5.88 22.67
C ASP A 438 1.71 -4.82 21.56
N PRO A 439 1.01 -3.69 21.78
CA PRO A 439 0.84 -2.64 20.77
C PRO A 439 2.14 -2.07 20.19
N ARG A 440 3.27 -2.17 20.90
CA ARG A 440 4.59 -1.75 20.42
C ARG A 440 5.19 -2.72 19.41
N MET A 441 4.73 -3.97 19.41
CA MET A 441 5.24 -5.01 18.52
C MET A 441 4.69 -4.82 17.08
N PRO A 442 5.53 -5.02 16.05
CA PRO A 442 5.11 -4.93 14.66
C PRO A 442 4.40 -6.21 14.17
N THR A 443 3.94 -7.05 15.10
CA THR A 443 3.10 -8.23 14.81
C THR A 443 1.74 -7.78 14.27
N ILE A 444 1.04 -8.65 13.54
CA ILE A 444 -0.32 -8.31 13.06
C ILE A 444 -1.23 -7.97 14.25
N ARG A 445 -1.20 -8.79 15.29
CA ARG A 445 -2.00 -8.56 16.49
C ARG A 445 -1.61 -7.27 17.21
N GLY A 446 -0.31 -7.00 17.36
CA GLY A 446 0.18 -5.78 18.02
C GLY A 446 -0.27 -4.51 17.30
N ILE A 447 -0.08 -4.42 15.97
CA ILE A 447 -0.49 -3.23 15.22
C ILE A 447 -2.00 -3.03 15.19
N LEU A 448 -2.79 -4.10 15.10
CA LEU A 448 -4.26 -4.02 15.15
C LEU A 448 -4.75 -3.64 16.56
N LYS A 449 -4.13 -4.19 17.61
CA LYS A 449 -4.39 -3.84 19.02
C LYS A 449 -3.99 -2.41 19.35
N ARG A 450 -2.97 -1.85 18.67
CA ARG A 450 -2.62 -0.42 18.70
C ARG A 450 -3.66 0.48 18.00
N GLY A 451 -4.60 -0.10 17.26
CA GLY A 451 -5.68 0.61 16.59
C GLY A 451 -5.47 0.85 15.09
N LEU A 452 -4.49 0.18 14.46
CA LEU A 452 -4.40 0.18 13.00
C LEU A 452 -5.60 -0.57 12.41
N THR A 453 -6.20 -0.01 11.35
CA THR A 453 -7.26 -0.69 10.60
C THR A 453 -6.68 -1.49 9.45
N VAL A 454 -7.29 -2.65 9.17
CA VAL A 454 -6.92 -3.50 8.03
C VAL A 454 -7.03 -2.71 6.72
N GLN A 455 -8.07 -1.90 6.57
CA GLN A 455 -8.27 -1.05 5.40
C GLN A 455 -7.10 -0.09 5.18
N ALA A 456 -6.65 0.61 6.22
CA ALA A 456 -5.50 1.51 6.11
C ALA A 456 -4.23 0.77 5.69
N LEU A 457 -4.01 -0.43 6.25
CA LEU A 457 -2.86 -1.25 5.92
C LEU A 457 -2.90 -1.75 4.46
N LEU A 458 -4.06 -2.21 3.99
CA LEU A 458 -4.25 -2.65 2.61
C LEU A 458 -4.04 -1.49 1.63
N GLU A 459 -4.70 -0.35 1.85
CA GLU A 459 -4.52 0.83 1.01
C GLU A 459 -3.05 1.30 1.00
N PHE A 460 -2.37 1.30 2.15
CA PHE A 460 -0.95 1.63 2.23
C PHE A 460 -0.07 0.64 1.47
N VAL A 461 -0.40 -0.66 1.51
CA VAL A 461 0.30 -1.67 0.71
C VAL A 461 0.07 -1.43 -0.78
N LEU A 462 -1.17 -1.17 -1.22
CA LEU A 462 -1.52 -0.97 -2.63
C LEU A 462 -0.99 0.34 -3.22
N ASP A 463 -0.90 1.39 -2.41
CA ASP A 463 -0.31 2.68 -2.81
C ASP A 463 1.19 2.58 -3.06
N GLN A 464 1.84 1.52 -2.56
CA GLN A 464 3.21 1.23 -2.94
C GLN A 464 3.24 0.69 -4.37
N GLY A 465 4.24 1.08 -5.14
CA GLY A 465 4.45 0.55 -6.48
C GLY A 465 5.18 -0.80 -6.49
N PRO A 466 5.27 -1.43 -7.66
CA PRO A 466 6.11 -2.61 -7.90
C PRO A 466 7.61 -2.29 -7.82
N SER A 467 7.99 -1.10 -7.34
CA SER A 467 9.38 -0.72 -7.15
C SER A 467 10.12 -1.78 -6.34
N LYS A 468 11.21 -2.26 -6.94
CA LYS A 468 12.16 -3.19 -6.33
C LYS A 468 13.15 -2.48 -5.39
N ALA A 469 13.05 -1.17 -5.21
CA ALA A 469 13.91 -0.44 -4.27
C ALA A 469 13.53 -0.81 -2.82
N GLY A 470 14.53 -1.17 -2.02
CA GLY A 470 14.34 -1.40 -0.59
C GLY A 470 14.09 -0.07 0.13
N ASN A 471 12.83 0.20 0.50
CA ASN A 471 12.46 1.43 1.19
C ASN A 471 12.26 1.17 2.68
N CYS A 472 13.07 1.83 3.51
CA CYS A 472 12.78 1.98 4.93
C CYS A 472 11.74 3.10 5.08
N MET A 473 10.55 2.77 5.55
CA MET A 473 9.41 3.68 5.57
C MET A 473 9.19 4.31 6.94
N GLU A 474 8.65 5.52 6.93
CA GLU A 474 8.15 6.17 8.13
C GLU A 474 6.74 5.65 8.47
N TRP A 475 6.47 5.49 9.76
CA TRP A 475 5.15 5.10 10.25
C TRP A 475 4.09 6.18 10.02
N ASP A 476 4.50 7.44 9.94
CA ASP A 476 3.63 8.62 9.84
C ASP A 476 2.61 8.52 8.72
N LYS A 477 3.03 8.06 7.53
CA LYS A 477 2.15 7.94 6.35
C LYS A 477 1.05 6.90 6.57
N LEU A 478 1.39 5.77 7.18
CA LEU A 478 0.43 4.72 7.50
C LEU A 478 -0.56 5.20 8.56
N TRP A 479 -0.08 5.86 9.61
CA TRP A 479 -0.94 6.40 10.67
C TRP A 479 -1.82 7.56 10.21
N ALA A 480 -1.32 8.45 9.36
CA ALA A 480 -2.12 9.51 8.76
C ALA A 480 -3.28 8.95 7.93
N LYS A 481 -3.02 7.89 7.16
CA LYS A 481 -4.07 7.18 6.42
C LYS A 481 -5.07 6.50 7.35
N ASN A 482 -4.60 5.83 8.41
CA ASN A 482 -5.45 5.23 9.42
C ASN A 482 -6.37 6.26 10.09
N LYS A 483 -5.83 7.42 10.44
CA LYS A 483 -6.58 8.54 11.00
C LYS A 483 -7.69 9.03 10.06
N GLN A 484 -7.41 9.18 8.76
CA GLN A 484 -8.41 9.62 7.78
C GLN A 484 -9.62 8.67 7.71
N ILE A 485 -9.39 7.37 7.90
CA ILE A 485 -10.44 6.36 7.98
C ILE A 485 -11.19 6.50 9.32
N LEU A 486 -10.45 6.51 10.45
CA LEU A 486 -11.03 6.58 11.79
C LEU A 486 -11.87 7.84 12.02
N ASP A 487 -11.42 9.01 11.57
CA ASP A 487 -12.11 10.32 11.73
C ASP A 487 -13.57 10.27 11.24
N ARG A 488 -13.89 9.40 10.28
CA ARG A 488 -15.22 9.29 9.70
C ARG A 488 -16.13 8.32 10.44
N ILE A 489 -15.56 7.38 11.20
CA ILE A 489 -16.28 6.19 11.70
C ILE A 489 -16.25 6.02 13.22
N VAL A 490 -15.46 6.80 13.97
CA VAL A 490 -15.39 6.66 15.43
C VAL A 490 -16.29 7.65 16.17
N PRO A 491 -16.95 7.24 17.27
CA PRO A 491 -17.67 8.14 18.15
C PRO A 491 -16.73 9.09 18.90
N ARG A 492 -17.25 10.27 19.27
CA ARG A 492 -16.49 11.32 19.98
C ARG A 492 -16.95 11.49 21.41
N TYR A 493 -15.97 11.44 22.31
CA TYR A 493 -16.14 11.62 23.75
C TYR A 493 -15.23 12.72 24.30
N SER A 494 -15.51 13.18 25.51
CA SER A 494 -14.68 14.13 26.25
C SER A 494 -14.08 13.48 27.49
N ALA A 495 -12.81 13.79 27.76
CA ALA A 495 -12.09 13.37 28.94
C ALA A 495 -11.09 14.46 29.35
N VAL A 496 -10.83 14.60 30.64
CA VAL A 496 -9.85 15.56 31.21
C VAL A 496 -8.73 14.81 31.93
N GLU A 497 -7.49 15.20 31.72
CA GLU A 497 -6.32 14.64 32.40
C GLU A 497 -6.27 15.09 33.86
N LEU A 498 -5.73 14.22 34.72
CA LEU A 498 -5.54 14.52 36.13
C LEU A 498 -4.13 15.08 36.42
N PRO A 499 -4.00 16.05 37.34
CA PRO A 499 -5.08 16.70 38.09
C PRO A 499 -5.87 17.72 37.22
N ALA A 500 -7.20 17.73 37.38
CA ALA A 500 -8.12 18.59 36.62
C ALA A 500 -8.42 19.91 37.35
N VAL A 501 -8.98 20.88 36.63
CA VAL A 501 -9.48 22.14 37.19
C VAL A 501 -11.00 22.13 37.20
N LYS A 502 -11.59 22.44 38.36
CA LYS A 502 -13.04 22.50 38.55
C LYS A 502 -13.53 23.93 38.28
N VAL A 503 -14.56 24.09 37.46
CA VAL A 503 -15.16 25.40 37.13
C VAL A 503 -16.62 25.40 37.59
N GLU A 504 -17.01 26.41 38.36
CA GLU A 504 -18.38 26.57 38.86
C GLU A 504 -19.10 27.75 38.18
N PHE A 505 -20.29 27.47 37.62
CA PHE A 505 -21.16 28.41 36.93
C PHE A 505 -22.41 28.69 37.78
N ASN A 506 -22.35 29.76 38.57
CA ASN A 506 -23.37 30.14 39.55
C ASN A 506 -24.79 30.30 38.97
N THR A 507 -24.94 30.56 37.67
CA THR A 507 -26.24 30.81 37.02
C THR A 507 -26.86 29.59 36.33
N SER A 508 -26.14 28.47 36.24
CA SER A 508 -26.58 27.32 35.44
C SER A 508 -27.24 26.24 36.30
N LYS A 509 -28.18 25.49 35.69
CA LYS A 509 -28.90 24.38 36.33
C LYS A 509 -28.56 23.05 35.64
N PHE A 510 -28.69 21.96 36.38
CA PHE A 510 -28.56 20.62 35.83
C PHE A 510 -29.57 20.40 34.69
N CYS A 511 -29.10 19.89 33.54
CA CYS A 511 -29.94 19.56 32.40
C CYS A 511 -29.31 18.41 31.61
N GLU A 512 -30.14 17.42 31.23
CA GLU A 512 -29.76 16.37 30.29
C GLU A 512 -30.24 16.74 28.87
N LYS A 513 -29.34 16.64 27.89
CA LYS A 513 -29.67 16.80 26.46
C LYS A 513 -29.08 15.64 25.67
N MET A 514 -29.68 15.32 24.52
CA MET A 514 -29.07 14.38 23.58
C MET A 514 -28.07 15.12 22.69
N ARG A 515 -26.93 14.47 22.42
CA ARG A 515 -25.94 14.94 21.44
C ARG A 515 -25.52 13.80 20.53
N ALA A 516 -25.33 14.08 19.25
CA ALA A 516 -24.74 13.12 18.32
C ALA A 516 -23.35 12.66 18.78
N LEU A 517 -23.07 11.36 18.72
CA LEU A 517 -21.72 10.84 18.98
C LEU A 517 -20.72 11.32 17.91
N HIS A 518 -21.19 11.53 16.68
CA HIS A 518 -20.38 12.08 15.59
C HIS A 518 -21.19 13.02 14.69
N GLN A 519 -20.79 14.29 14.59
CA GLN A 519 -21.55 15.33 13.89
C GLN A 519 -21.82 15.03 12.40
N LYS A 520 -20.86 14.39 11.73
CA LYS A 520 -20.96 14.06 10.29
C LYS A 520 -21.37 12.61 10.03
N ASN A 521 -21.64 11.82 11.07
CA ASN A 521 -21.97 10.41 10.92
C ASN A 521 -23.13 10.02 11.86
N PRO A 522 -24.38 10.26 11.43
CA PRO A 522 -25.57 9.94 12.23
C PRO A 522 -25.72 8.45 12.56
N LYS A 523 -25.09 7.54 11.80
CA LYS A 523 -25.19 6.09 12.03
C LYS A 523 -24.60 5.65 13.37
N LEU A 524 -23.73 6.46 13.97
CA LEU A 524 -23.16 6.19 15.28
C LEU A 524 -24.12 6.52 16.43
N GLY A 525 -25.26 7.15 16.15
CA GLY A 525 -26.28 7.48 17.13
C GLY A 525 -25.92 8.69 18.00
N GLU A 526 -26.61 8.78 19.13
CA GLU A 526 -26.56 9.88 20.08
C GLU A 526 -26.26 9.36 21.49
N CYS A 527 -25.71 10.21 22.33
CA CYS A 527 -25.50 9.94 23.76
C CYS A 527 -26.00 11.12 24.59
N LYS A 528 -26.12 10.90 25.90
CA LYS A 528 -26.51 11.97 26.82
C LYS A 528 -25.36 12.93 27.06
N GLN A 529 -25.69 14.21 27.05
CA GLN A 529 -24.84 15.30 27.48
C GLN A 529 -25.43 15.87 28.78
N TYR A 530 -24.65 15.82 29.85
CA TYR A 530 -25.03 16.37 31.14
C TYR A 530 -24.46 17.78 31.23
N LEU A 531 -25.33 18.79 31.28
CA LEU A 531 -24.96 20.16 31.59
C LEU A 531 -25.12 20.35 33.10
N THR A 532 -24.04 20.67 33.79
CA THR A 532 -23.99 20.76 35.26
C THR A 532 -23.52 22.16 35.69
N PRO A 533 -23.93 22.64 36.88
CA PRO A 533 -23.37 23.87 37.45
C PRO A 533 -21.85 23.87 37.54
N THR A 534 -21.27 22.69 37.70
CA THR A 534 -19.84 22.50 37.82
C THR A 534 -19.31 21.60 36.70
N ILE A 535 -18.20 21.97 36.08
CA ILE A 535 -17.49 21.12 35.10
C ILE A 535 -16.02 20.95 35.46
N LEU A 536 -15.35 20.06 34.75
CA LEU A 536 -13.92 19.86 34.79
C LEU A 536 -13.29 20.26 33.44
N LEU A 537 -12.13 20.90 33.52
CA LEU A 537 -11.27 21.25 32.39
C LEU A 537 -9.84 20.73 32.61
N ASP A 538 -9.11 20.54 31.50
CA ASP A 538 -7.67 20.29 31.55
C ASP A 538 -6.95 21.50 32.15
N LYS A 539 -5.94 21.24 32.99
CA LYS A 539 -5.09 22.29 33.56
C LYS A 539 -4.44 23.19 32.49
N SER A 540 -4.01 22.59 31.38
CA SER A 540 -3.34 23.30 30.27
C SER A 540 -4.23 24.29 29.53
N ASP A 541 -5.55 24.19 29.72
CA ASP A 541 -6.52 25.09 29.07
C ASP A 541 -6.79 26.36 29.87
N ILE A 542 -6.39 26.41 31.15
CA ILE A 542 -6.66 27.53 32.06
C ILE A 542 -5.59 28.62 31.93
N SER A 543 -6.04 29.85 31.67
CA SER A 543 -5.21 31.06 31.70
C SER A 543 -5.20 31.70 33.09
N ASN A 544 -4.20 32.53 33.38
CA ASN A 544 -4.20 33.36 34.60
C ASN A 544 -5.17 34.54 34.49
N ASP A 545 -5.37 35.07 33.28
CA ASP A 545 -6.27 36.19 33.02
C ASP A 545 -7.68 35.71 32.66
N PRO A 546 -8.74 36.47 32.98
CA PRO A 546 -10.08 36.12 32.58
C PRO A 546 -10.20 36.07 31.04
N GLU A 547 -10.77 35.00 30.52
CA GLU A 547 -10.92 34.82 29.07
C GLU A 547 -12.28 34.25 28.68
N GLU A 548 -12.80 34.69 27.53
CA GLU A 548 -13.97 34.09 26.92
C GLU A 548 -13.57 32.91 26.03
N VAL A 549 -14.17 31.76 26.29
CA VAL A 549 -13.92 30.49 25.61
C VAL A 549 -15.22 29.88 25.12
N THR A 550 -15.20 29.08 24.05
CA THR A 550 -16.33 28.22 23.70
C THR A 550 -16.17 26.85 24.34
N LEU A 551 -17.09 26.47 25.22
CA LEU A 551 -17.25 25.11 25.70
C LEU A 551 -17.92 24.28 24.60
N MET A 552 -17.23 23.25 24.11
CA MET A 552 -17.71 22.44 23.00
C MET A 552 -19.11 21.91 23.28
N ARG A 553 -20.05 22.18 22.37
CA ARG A 553 -21.46 21.74 22.42
C ARG A 553 -22.24 22.27 23.64
N TRP A 554 -21.78 23.34 24.29
CA TRP A 554 -22.55 24.03 25.33
C TRP A 554 -22.76 25.51 25.00
N GLY A 555 -21.70 26.24 24.66
CA GLY A 555 -21.76 27.67 24.34
C GLY A 555 -20.53 28.42 24.85
N ASN A 556 -20.55 29.75 24.74
CA ASN A 556 -19.47 30.56 25.29
C ASN A 556 -19.57 30.69 26.81
N ALA A 557 -18.42 30.83 27.45
CA ALA A 557 -18.29 31.06 28.87
C ALA A 557 -17.06 31.95 29.14
N PHE A 558 -17.17 32.83 30.12
CA PHE A 558 -16.03 33.53 30.70
C PHE A 558 -15.45 32.64 31.82
N LEU A 559 -14.18 32.29 31.70
CA LEU A 559 -13.41 31.73 32.80
C LEU A 559 -12.84 32.91 33.59
N LEU A 560 -13.22 33.06 34.85
CA LEU A 560 -12.78 34.19 35.68
C LEU A 560 -11.40 33.86 36.30
N SER A 561 -10.59 34.91 36.52
CA SER A 561 -9.20 34.76 36.94
C SER A 561 -9.05 33.98 38.24
N ASN A 562 -7.91 33.29 38.31
CA ASN A 562 -7.47 32.46 39.44
C ASN A 562 -7.10 33.32 40.67
N ASP A 563 -8.08 33.74 41.47
CA ASP A 563 -7.85 33.95 42.90
C ASP A 563 -7.72 32.56 43.56
N ASN A 564 -6.57 31.92 43.31
CA ASN A 564 -6.28 30.51 43.56
C ASN A 564 -6.72 30.03 44.96
N LYS A 565 -7.88 29.37 45.08
CA LYS A 565 -8.07 28.36 46.12
C LYS A 565 -7.40 27.07 45.65
N LYS A 566 -6.07 26.99 45.81
CA LYS A 566 -5.34 25.72 45.62
C LYS A 566 -5.90 24.71 46.60
N ASN A 567 -6.37 23.58 46.09
CA ASN A 567 -6.80 22.50 46.95
C ASN A 567 -5.58 21.65 47.30
N THR A 568 -4.92 21.95 48.42
CA THR A 568 -3.67 21.27 48.82
C THR A 568 -3.86 19.82 49.23
N ASN A 569 -5.12 19.35 49.36
CA ASN A 569 -5.47 18.04 49.90
C ASN A 569 -6.14 17.10 48.87
N ASN A 570 -6.23 17.47 47.58
CA ASN A 570 -6.89 16.65 46.57
C ASN A 570 -6.03 16.45 45.31
N ASP A 571 -5.48 15.26 45.13
CA ASP A 571 -4.63 14.89 43.98
C ASP A 571 -5.41 14.84 42.64
N ILE A 572 -6.75 14.83 42.69
CA ILE A 572 -7.63 14.77 41.51
C ILE A 572 -8.02 16.17 41.03
N ILE A 573 -8.28 17.11 41.95
CA ILE A 573 -8.74 18.47 41.64
C ILE A 573 -7.69 19.47 42.13
N LEU A 574 -6.99 20.10 41.19
CA LEU A 574 -5.89 21.02 41.49
C LEU A 574 -6.36 22.35 42.08
N SER A 575 -7.42 22.90 41.50
CA SER A 575 -7.95 24.23 41.81
C SER A 575 -9.41 24.34 41.39
N GLU A 576 -10.11 25.28 42.02
CA GLU A 576 -11.49 25.63 41.70
C GLU A 576 -11.53 27.09 41.22
N ILE A 577 -12.21 27.34 40.09
CA ILE A 577 -12.41 28.68 39.54
C ILE A 577 -13.89 28.96 39.30
N GLU A 578 -14.25 30.23 39.32
CA GLU A 578 -15.59 30.67 38.94
C GLU A 578 -15.67 30.93 37.44
N GLY A 579 -16.84 30.64 36.86
CA GLY A 579 -17.14 30.94 35.48
C GLY A 579 -18.49 31.61 35.32
N ARG A 580 -18.68 32.30 34.20
CA ARG A 580 -19.97 32.91 33.82
C ARG A 580 -20.35 32.49 32.40
N LEU A 581 -21.52 31.85 32.24
CA LEU A 581 -22.02 31.47 30.91
C LEU A 581 -22.40 32.72 30.09
N ASN A 582 -22.10 32.68 28.79
CA ASN A 582 -22.48 33.67 27.79
C ASN A 582 -23.08 32.97 26.56
N LEU A 583 -24.25 32.35 26.72
CA LEU A 583 -24.80 31.46 25.67
C LEU A 583 -25.21 32.20 24.38
N ASP A 584 -25.48 33.51 24.47
CA ASP A 584 -25.79 34.37 23.31
C ASP A 584 -24.53 34.92 22.62
N GLY A 585 -23.34 34.60 23.13
CA GLY A 585 -22.06 35.06 22.58
C GLY A 585 -21.72 34.46 21.20
N ASP A 586 -20.98 35.21 20.39
CA ASP A 586 -20.51 34.72 19.09
C ASP A 586 -19.35 33.73 19.27
N PHE A 587 -19.60 32.46 18.96
CA PHE A 587 -18.59 31.39 18.99
C PHE A 587 -17.44 31.58 17.99
N LYS A 588 -17.57 32.49 17.01
CA LYS A 588 -16.50 32.85 16.08
C LYS A 588 -15.53 33.87 16.69
N ALA A 589 -15.96 34.63 17.69
CA ALA A 589 -15.15 35.66 18.33
C ALA A 589 -14.18 35.09 19.38
N THR A 590 -14.47 33.91 19.93
CA THR A 590 -13.60 33.24 20.91
C THR A 590 -12.40 32.58 20.24
N LYS A 591 -11.21 32.77 20.82
CA LYS A 591 -9.96 32.17 20.32
C LYS A 591 -9.82 30.68 20.64
N LYS A 592 -10.40 30.24 21.77
CA LYS A 592 -10.25 28.88 22.30
C LYS A 592 -11.59 28.15 22.30
N LYS A 593 -11.57 26.89 21.83
CA LYS A 593 -12.68 25.95 21.97
C LYS A 593 -12.23 24.81 22.85
N LEU A 594 -12.88 24.62 24.00
CA LEU A 594 -12.44 23.70 25.05
C LEU A 594 -13.36 22.47 25.13
N HIS A 595 -12.74 21.30 25.29
CA HIS A 595 -13.47 20.11 25.71
C HIS A 595 -13.64 20.18 27.23
N TRP A 596 -14.65 19.51 27.76
CA TRP A 596 -14.97 19.56 29.17
C TRP A 596 -15.71 18.29 29.58
N VAL A 597 -15.73 18.01 30.89
CA VAL A 597 -16.43 16.88 31.47
C VAL A 597 -17.37 17.39 32.57
N PRO A 598 -18.64 16.95 32.64
CA PRO A 598 -19.54 17.35 33.72
C PRO A 598 -19.03 16.88 35.07
N TYR A 599 -19.08 17.70 36.11
CA TYR A 599 -18.69 17.24 37.44
C TYR A 599 -19.83 16.42 38.08
N LEU A 600 -19.77 15.10 37.89
CA LEU A 600 -20.69 14.10 38.43
C LEU A 600 -19.89 12.95 39.05
N PRO A 601 -19.29 13.14 40.23
CA PRO A 601 -18.23 12.26 40.76
C PRO A 601 -18.58 10.76 40.73
N ASP A 602 -19.83 10.41 41.05
CA ASP A 602 -20.29 9.00 41.09
C ASP A 602 -20.56 8.38 39.70
N LYS A 603 -20.56 9.19 38.63
CA LYS A 603 -20.85 8.77 37.25
C LYS A 603 -19.65 8.91 36.32
N LEU A 604 -18.57 9.55 36.75
CA LEU A 604 -17.39 9.76 35.90
C LEU A 604 -16.63 8.45 35.68
N CYS A 605 -16.22 8.23 34.44
CA CYS A 605 -15.40 7.09 34.08
C CYS A 605 -13.94 7.36 34.43
N LYS A 606 -13.32 6.51 35.24
CA LYS A 606 -11.87 6.59 35.49
C LYS A 606 -11.14 6.02 34.28
N LEU A 607 -10.16 6.74 33.77
CA LEU A 607 -9.42 6.38 32.57
C LEU A 607 -7.92 6.32 32.86
N ILE A 608 -7.24 5.39 32.20
CA ILE A 608 -5.79 5.40 32.03
C ILE A 608 -5.51 5.64 30.55
N LEU A 609 -4.98 6.80 30.22
CA LEU A 609 -4.56 7.16 28.87
C LEU A 609 -3.13 6.65 28.68
N ARG A 610 -2.98 5.60 27.88
CA ARG A 610 -1.70 4.94 27.60
C ARG A 610 -1.16 5.34 26.23
N GLU A 611 0.07 5.82 26.18
CA GLU A 611 0.78 6.17 24.95
C GLU A 611 2.00 5.27 24.76
N TYR A 612 2.27 4.90 23.51
CA TYR A 612 3.35 3.97 23.14
C TYR A 612 4.37 4.66 22.22
N GLY A 613 5.64 4.49 22.56
CA GLY A 613 6.80 4.90 21.77
C GLY A 613 7.27 3.81 20.82
N TYR A 614 8.53 3.93 20.40
CA TYR A 614 9.24 2.93 19.61
C TYR A 614 10.01 1.97 20.51
N LEU A 615 10.29 0.75 20.03
CA LEU A 615 11.14 -0.22 20.74
C LEU A 615 12.64 0.01 20.47
N LEU A 616 12.97 0.78 19.44
CA LEU A 616 14.34 1.15 19.09
C LEU A 616 14.54 2.66 19.17
N LYS A 617 15.73 3.07 19.62
CA LYS A 617 16.16 4.48 19.60
C LYS A 617 16.74 4.89 18.24
N VAL A 618 17.23 3.93 17.44
CA VAL A 618 17.79 4.17 16.11
C VAL A 618 16.81 3.91 14.98
N ASN A 619 16.88 4.72 13.92
CA ASN A 619 16.01 4.59 12.76
C ASN A 619 16.25 3.28 11.99
N LYS A 620 17.50 2.80 11.90
CA LYS A 620 17.86 1.54 11.26
C LYS A 620 19.03 0.92 12.03
N LEU A 621 19.01 -0.41 12.20
CA LEU A 621 20.13 -1.14 12.79
C LEU A 621 21.36 -1.11 11.86
N SER A 622 22.55 -1.04 12.44
CA SER A 622 23.81 -1.33 11.74
C SER A 622 23.85 -2.81 11.32
N GLU A 623 24.71 -3.17 10.36
CA GLU A 623 24.88 -4.58 9.97
C GLU A 623 25.33 -5.46 11.14
N GLU A 624 26.18 -4.93 12.01
CA GLU A 624 26.64 -5.62 13.21
C GLU A 624 25.49 -5.86 14.20
N ALA A 625 24.69 -4.83 14.51
CA ALA A 625 23.49 -4.98 15.35
C ALA A 625 22.40 -5.85 14.69
N ALA A 626 22.38 -5.90 13.36
CA ALA A 626 21.48 -6.79 12.63
C ALA A 626 21.89 -8.27 12.78
N ASN A 627 23.18 -8.57 12.97
CA ASN A 627 23.69 -9.94 13.02
C ASN A 627 24.08 -10.41 14.43
N SER A 628 24.31 -9.50 15.38
CA SER A 628 24.68 -9.81 16.77
C SER A 628 23.60 -9.36 17.75
N ILE A 629 23.14 -10.28 18.60
CA ILE A 629 22.17 -9.96 19.65
C ILE A 629 22.78 -9.08 20.74
N ASP A 630 24.10 -9.17 20.96
CA ASP A 630 24.77 -8.40 22.01
C ASP A 630 24.90 -6.93 21.64
N VAL A 631 25.19 -6.65 20.37
CA VAL A 631 25.21 -5.28 19.85
C VAL A 631 23.78 -4.74 19.72
N PHE A 632 22.82 -5.59 19.31
CA PHE A 632 21.40 -5.21 19.22
C PHE A 632 20.83 -4.65 20.53
N LYS A 633 21.23 -5.21 21.69
CA LYS A 633 20.78 -4.73 23.01
C LYS A 633 21.04 -3.24 23.23
N ASN A 634 22.13 -2.73 22.66
CA ASN A 634 22.52 -1.34 22.81
C ASN A 634 21.63 -0.38 22.02
N GLU A 635 20.78 -0.87 21.12
CA GLU A 635 19.93 -0.07 20.22
C GLU A 635 18.47 0.08 20.69
N ILE A 636 18.16 -0.49 21.84
CA ILE A 636 16.80 -0.57 22.39
C ILE A 636 16.44 0.71 23.13
N GLU A 637 15.17 1.10 22.99
CA GLU A 637 14.56 2.14 23.81
C GLU A 637 14.05 1.53 25.13
N THR A 638 14.53 2.07 26.26
CA THR A 638 14.20 1.55 27.60
C THR A 638 12.87 2.08 28.10
N VAL A 639 12.43 3.24 27.62
CA VAL A 639 11.14 3.83 27.99
C VAL A 639 10.30 4.04 26.74
N SER A 640 9.32 3.16 26.53
CA SER A 640 8.48 3.12 25.33
C SER A 640 6.98 3.10 25.64
N MET A 641 6.58 3.36 26.89
CA MET A 641 5.19 3.42 27.31
C MET A 641 5.03 4.47 28.41
N TRP A 642 3.98 5.28 28.31
CA TRP A 642 3.61 6.28 29.31
C TRP A 642 2.13 6.20 29.60
N GLU A 643 1.76 6.47 30.84
CA GLU A 643 0.38 6.47 31.29
C GLU A 643 0.05 7.79 31.98
N LYS A 644 -1.19 8.23 31.80
CA LYS A 644 -1.76 9.36 32.52
C LYS A 644 -3.16 9.00 32.99
N GLU A 645 -3.48 9.36 34.22
CA GLU A 645 -4.86 9.23 34.70
C GLU A 645 -5.73 10.36 34.13
N ALA A 646 -6.99 10.03 33.87
CA ALA A 646 -7.98 10.98 33.36
C ALA A 646 -9.39 10.61 33.85
N LEU A 647 -10.31 11.57 33.75
CA LEU A 647 -11.74 11.36 33.96
C LEU A 647 -12.47 11.56 32.64
N GLY A 648 -13.23 10.54 32.23
CA GLY A 648 -14.11 10.55 31.07
C GLY A 648 -15.55 10.85 31.45
N GLU A 649 -16.31 11.37 30.49
CA GLU A 649 -17.74 11.59 30.68
C GLU A 649 -18.52 10.27 30.92
N PRO A 650 -19.71 10.32 31.55
CA PRO A 650 -20.44 9.11 31.99
C PRO A 650 -20.75 8.09 30.88
N GLU A 651 -21.03 8.58 29.67
CA GLU A 651 -21.43 7.73 28.55
C GLU A 651 -20.29 6.81 28.06
N MET A 652 -19.04 7.03 28.51
CA MET A 652 -17.93 6.13 28.19
C MET A 652 -18.01 4.78 28.92
N ALA A 653 -18.88 4.64 29.93
CA ALA A 653 -19.03 3.38 30.68
C ALA A 653 -19.46 2.20 29.78
N CYS A 654 -20.20 2.48 28.70
CA CYS A 654 -20.70 1.48 27.77
C CYS A 654 -19.64 0.95 26.77
N LEU A 655 -18.47 1.59 26.69
CA LEU A 655 -17.41 1.20 25.77
C LEU A 655 -16.94 -0.23 26.03
N LYS A 656 -16.60 -0.98 25.00
CA LYS A 656 -16.10 -2.36 25.09
C LYS A 656 -14.65 -2.45 24.66
N ILE A 657 -13.94 -3.49 25.12
CA ILE A 657 -12.57 -3.76 24.67
C ILE A 657 -12.57 -3.88 23.14
N GLY A 658 -11.63 -3.17 22.49
CA GLY A 658 -11.52 -3.08 21.03
C GLY A 658 -12.28 -1.92 20.38
N ASP A 659 -13.18 -1.23 21.11
CA ASP A 659 -13.84 -0.03 20.61
C ASP A 659 -12.81 1.06 20.32
N LYS A 660 -13.00 1.76 19.20
CA LYS A 660 -12.17 2.89 18.79
C LYS A 660 -12.98 4.17 18.95
N ILE A 661 -12.38 5.17 19.59
CA ILE A 661 -13.03 6.44 19.90
C ILE A 661 -12.10 7.60 19.55
N GLN A 662 -12.67 8.80 19.48
CA GLN A 662 -11.92 10.04 19.53
C GLN A 662 -12.21 10.73 20.87
N LEU A 663 -11.16 11.08 21.60
CA LEU A 663 -11.25 12.04 22.69
C LEU A 663 -11.04 13.44 22.10
N GLU A 664 -12.06 14.29 22.24
CA GLU A 664 -12.05 15.66 21.70
C GLU A 664 -10.78 16.39 22.16
N ARG A 665 -10.04 16.97 21.21
CA ARG A 665 -8.73 17.65 21.39
C ARG A 665 -7.57 16.78 21.92
N LYS A 666 -7.78 15.53 22.33
CA LYS A 666 -6.70 14.61 22.78
C LYS A 666 -6.25 13.61 21.71
N GLY A 667 -7.15 13.23 20.80
CA GLY A 667 -6.82 12.37 19.66
C GLY A 667 -7.64 11.08 19.61
N TYR A 668 -7.09 10.05 18.97
CA TYR A 668 -7.76 8.77 18.74
C TYR A 668 -7.28 7.73 19.74
N TYR A 669 -8.19 6.90 20.21
CA TYR A 669 -7.90 5.87 21.20
C TYR A 669 -8.61 4.56 20.87
N THR A 670 -8.03 3.45 21.28
CA THR A 670 -8.68 2.14 21.34
C THR A 670 -8.79 1.69 22.79
N VAL A 671 -9.93 1.11 23.16
CA VAL A 671 -10.11 0.51 24.47
C VAL A 671 -9.26 -0.75 24.54
N LEU A 672 -8.17 -0.68 25.29
CA LEU A 672 -7.20 -1.77 25.40
C LEU A 672 -7.67 -2.81 26.40
N ASP A 673 -8.20 -2.35 27.54
CA ASP A 673 -8.61 -3.20 28.65
C ASP A 673 -9.57 -2.46 29.61
N LYS A 674 -10.19 -3.20 30.52
CA LYS A 674 -10.96 -2.68 31.66
C LYS A 674 -10.47 -3.33 32.96
N LEU A 675 -9.80 -2.54 33.79
CA LEU A 675 -9.24 -2.99 35.07
C LEU A 675 -10.06 -2.41 36.22
N GLY A 676 -10.94 -3.24 36.80
CA GLY A 676 -11.86 -2.78 37.85
C GLY A 676 -12.81 -1.71 37.32
N ASP A 677 -12.77 -0.52 37.93
CA ASP A 677 -13.55 0.65 37.53
C ASP A 677 -12.82 1.57 36.52
N LYS A 678 -11.58 1.20 36.11
CA LYS A 678 -10.77 1.97 35.16
C LYS A 678 -10.84 1.39 33.75
N ILE A 679 -10.99 2.27 32.75
CA ILE A 679 -10.87 1.93 31.33
C ILE A 679 -9.47 2.32 30.85
N ILE A 680 -8.72 1.37 30.29
CA ILE A 680 -7.40 1.64 29.71
C ILE A 680 -7.58 1.97 28.23
N LEU A 681 -7.24 3.21 27.86
CA LEU A 681 -7.32 3.71 26.49
C LEU A 681 -5.92 3.82 25.91
N SER A 682 -5.62 3.04 24.88
CA SER A 682 -4.36 3.17 24.14
C SER A 682 -4.49 4.20 23.03
N LYS A 683 -3.58 5.18 23.01
CA LYS A 683 -3.52 6.22 21.98
C LYS A 683 -3.15 5.64 20.63
N ILE A 684 -3.99 5.88 19.64
CA ILE A 684 -3.75 5.55 18.24
C ILE A 684 -2.97 6.72 17.60
N PRO A 685 -1.78 6.49 17.00
CA PRO A 685 -1.03 7.56 16.38
C PRO A 685 -1.79 8.22 15.22
N ASP A 686 -1.59 9.53 15.04
CA ASP A 686 -2.33 10.34 14.07
C ASP A 686 -1.49 10.74 12.83
N GLY A 687 -0.25 10.23 12.76
CA GLY A 687 0.68 10.46 11.66
C GLY A 687 1.44 11.78 11.71
N LYS A 688 1.30 12.58 12.78
CA LYS A 688 2.21 13.69 13.04
C LYS A 688 3.47 13.17 13.74
N GLN A 689 4.62 13.66 13.32
CA GLN A 689 5.86 13.40 14.05
C GLN A 689 5.70 13.85 15.50
N ALA A 690 6.02 12.95 16.42
CA ALA A 690 6.15 13.31 17.83
C ALA A 690 7.22 14.41 17.92
N LYS A 691 6.82 15.59 18.42
CA LYS A 691 7.72 16.71 18.66
C LYS A 691 8.64 16.42 19.83
#